data_AF-A0A8S4Q5P6-F1
#
_entry.id   AF-A0A8S4Q5P6-F1
#
_cell.length_a   1.000
_cell.length_b   1.000
_cell.length_c   1.000
_cell.angle_alpha   90.00
_cell.angle_beta   90.00
_cell.angle_gamma   90.00
#
_symmetry.space_group_name_H-M   'P 1'
#
loop_
_entity.id
_entity.type
_entity.pdbx_description
1 polymer ?
#
loop_
_entity_poly.entity_id
_entity_poly.type
_entity_poly.pdbx_seq_one_letter_code
_entity_poly.pdbx_strand_id
1 'polypeptide(L)'
;MLKYKELVLMVIYVMHLESMDCTFRMYCANKNITTPVDQDKTYAIVGVLMDIHDNGRNIKECGPITIQSYMYLAALRWTFQHMNDNNYLDGINIGIKVFDTCGYREAAVKHALDLLPEMYNTPDDAYCQVDQDNAFLAGIVGPGISESTVFVAEALKDSGAPILTHSSTAASISGLQNVFRVTLPDTEQVKVIIDVITNLKWSVISVIYSDDTYGREGYEEIKKQALEKNICIIQAHMIKTSHNEVAKLSKIMKDIVGTIATSGIMGVVCFGQASTVEEVFIGVKGLMEQNLGHLSDQLQFILPDSVGINSNVLVDYANIAEGAITISPYIDEVEEFKDFWVDMFSNSSMVSTLSATDPWIEEVFMLQYECTIPTHPLISELPFKHYSRNCDEITREEVERKFSQSGYTESVIHIAVTLTEALKIVRQKVCKKPNGVCTELLNNKMILSNMTNIIKKINISYTNKMTFHPKKYLNKRNIQFNATTGDILPDKSVPQYLVHNYKRCGHYGTQHCLERVGKYENGALDINLTKMKFYLDAGVTDVTKYTSTCPEKCITCIQQIEERDKFPVIYIEGDILIMAGFPVHVQGDKPFTCGAVRWGAGVDLVEAFLFALEQVNRQPRTGIFKDITKDMTIGAIIFDTCYSQLRSQQFIYSVFTCETKLTYEGKILESDVISKVAAILGGLGSSQTKALADITTKMGKVQCSYGSTSPVLSNRKEYPYLMRVVTPDDKQVAGMIQLCVQNNWKYVSIVHTDSRYGTDLANLFKSLAEKAKICVAVTMTISTGKGNERDAAARNAILEKQSNAKVVFLLADLQSTVRFLKEFKNNAKSGIFTFVMSESTNTNDKLKSEELGNIALGSLSFKMETEPNTEFRKQFLKKTPWNMKTNRKWFKEWWKSKFNCHFPDSFDKSGAHICDQTEQMNGTKEDSWVPYVIQATHALAIGINSALKSYCTVEPTKLCEAFVEHPKEVIEKIKKVQLKFETTGEMTSIFDEDGNGISDYGIYNLQLDPKDPRKKKFVQAGKYSVRESKLEYNNLTAKFYDGLKREVKVVSQCDVCPDCPKDETSENSQQNLLFGTSNHEPLQKGLLATLVMFLVMFLIAMLLAVSLIITKKREKRKENERAAAARKLYDNGGVEYSDVSRHDENVYNNISIDGSDGSESFHGQYIHPQQINPQLQQPQPGPSHGRSEGAHVYTPSH
;
A
#
# COMPACT_ATOMS: atom_id res chain seq x y z
N MET A 1 4.03 -10.81 8.81
CA MET A 1 3.99 -11.42 7.47
C MET A 1 3.33 -10.58 6.37
N LEU A 2 2.28 -9.77 6.60
CA LEU A 2 1.63 -9.04 5.50
C LEU A 2 2.43 -7.80 5.07
N LYS A 3 2.84 -6.99 6.04
CA LYS A 3 3.96 -6.03 5.94
C LYS A 3 5.21 -6.67 5.31
N TYR A 4 5.56 -7.89 5.71
CA TYR A 4 6.64 -8.70 5.10
C TYR A 4 6.40 -9.09 3.62
N LYS A 5 5.15 -9.10 3.12
CA LYS A 5 4.79 -9.43 1.73
C LYS A 5 4.75 -8.17 0.85
N GLU A 6 4.41 -7.01 1.41
CA GLU A 6 4.61 -5.71 0.77
C GLU A 6 6.09 -5.32 0.77
N LEU A 7 6.82 -5.58 1.86
CA LEU A 7 8.28 -5.46 1.91
C LEU A 7 8.94 -6.39 0.90
N VAL A 8 8.61 -7.68 0.84
CA VAL A 8 9.15 -8.59 -0.19
C VAL A 8 8.71 -8.19 -1.62
N LEU A 9 7.55 -7.55 -1.81
CA LEU A 9 7.20 -6.97 -3.11
C LEU A 9 8.02 -5.72 -3.43
N MET A 10 8.33 -4.86 -2.46
CA MET A 10 9.28 -3.74 -2.63
C MET A 10 10.70 -4.26 -2.91
N VAL A 11 11.19 -5.25 -2.15
CA VAL A 11 12.47 -5.96 -2.39
C VAL A 11 12.52 -6.48 -3.83
N ILE A 12 11.51 -7.22 -4.27
CA ILE A 12 11.43 -7.75 -5.63
C ILE A 12 11.33 -6.64 -6.68
N TYR A 13 10.67 -5.51 -6.39
CA TYR A 13 10.55 -4.37 -7.31
C TYR A 13 11.85 -3.53 -7.39
N VAL A 14 12.59 -3.40 -6.29
CA VAL A 14 13.92 -2.77 -6.24
C VAL A 14 14.94 -3.63 -6.98
N MET A 15 14.96 -4.95 -6.74
CA MET A 15 15.77 -5.88 -7.55
C MET A 15 15.32 -5.92 -9.03
N HIS A 16 14.04 -5.64 -9.33
CA HIS A 16 13.60 -5.47 -10.72
C HIS A 16 14.14 -4.19 -11.36
N LEU A 17 14.26 -3.09 -10.60
CA LEU A 17 14.91 -1.85 -11.07
C LEU A 17 16.40 -2.07 -11.34
N GLU A 18 17.08 -2.91 -10.55
CA GLU A 18 18.46 -3.32 -10.80
C GLU A 18 18.59 -4.19 -12.06
N SER A 19 17.60 -5.04 -12.35
CA SER A 19 17.53 -5.79 -13.62
C SER A 19 17.25 -4.93 -14.87
N MET A 20 17.11 -3.60 -14.73
CA MET A 20 16.89 -2.64 -15.83
C MET A 20 18.08 -1.67 -16.03
N ASP A 21 19.29 -2.04 -15.63
CA ASP A 21 20.45 -1.15 -15.72
C ASP A 21 21.02 -1.01 -17.15
N CYS A 22 20.56 0.05 -17.84
CA CYS A 22 21.40 0.79 -18.79
C CYS A 22 20.91 2.25 -19.03
N THR A 23 19.65 2.56 -18.69
CA THR A 23 19.04 3.91 -18.87
C THR A 23 18.45 4.50 -17.58
N PHE A 24 19.12 4.25 -16.46
CA PHE A 24 18.97 5.00 -15.19
C PHE A 24 20.23 5.83 -14.87
N ARG A 25 21.38 5.52 -15.47
CA ARG A 25 22.72 6.07 -15.17
C ARG A 25 23.03 7.48 -15.69
N MET A 26 22.07 8.25 -16.22
CA MET A 26 22.37 9.52 -16.92
C MET A 26 21.99 10.83 -16.22
N TYR A 27 21.31 10.79 -15.06
CA TYR A 27 21.12 12.01 -14.23
C TYR A 27 21.27 11.77 -12.70
N CYS A 28 21.17 10.53 -12.21
CA CYS A 28 21.46 10.17 -10.81
C CYS A 28 22.86 9.54 -10.60
N ALA A 29 23.78 9.67 -11.56
CA ALA A 29 25.12 9.10 -11.49
C ALA A 29 26.13 10.16 -11.05
N ASN A 30 26.80 9.91 -9.92
CA ASN A 30 27.54 10.88 -9.10
C ASN A 30 26.58 11.96 -8.55
N LYS A 31 26.38 12.13 -7.23
CA LYS A 31 27.41 12.17 -6.18
C LYS A 31 26.92 11.43 -4.91
N ASN A 32 27.19 10.12 -4.78
CA ASN A 32 27.00 9.37 -3.52
C ASN A 32 28.07 9.85 -2.52
N ILE A 33 27.74 10.82 -1.66
CA ILE A 33 28.71 11.48 -0.80
C ILE A 33 28.57 11.07 0.67
N THR A 34 29.60 10.35 1.13
CA THR A 34 30.04 10.42 2.51
C THR A 34 30.65 11.80 2.76
N THR A 35 30.22 12.48 3.82
CA THR A 35 31.00 13.59 4.40
C THR A 35 31.73 13.09 5.65
N PRO A 36 32.97 12.59 5.51
CA PRO A 36 33.81 12.22 6.64
C PRO A 36 34.34 13.50 7.31
N VAL A 37 34.12 13.62 8.62
CA VAL A 37 34.85 14.59 9.45
C VAL A 37 36.15 13.92 9.86
N ASP A 38 37.17 14.08 9.00
CA ASP A 38 38.47 13.40 9.04
C ASP A 38 38.39 11.89 8.70
N GLN A 39 38.79 11.51 7.48
CA GLN A 39 38.70 10.11 7.00
C GLN A 39 39.52 9.16 7.87
N ASP A 40 40.76 9.54 8.18
CA ASP A 40 41.74 8.73 8.91
C ASP A 40 41.33 8.41 10.37
N LYS A 41 40.20 8.96 10.86
CA LYS A 41 39.72 8.83 12.25
C LYS A 41 38.21 8.62 12.38
N THR A 42 37.46 8.48 11.29
CA THR A 42 36.01 8.24 11.36
C THR A 42 35.73 6.77 11.71
N TYR A 43 35.02 6.52 12.81
CA TYR A 43 34.69 5.15 13.25
C TYR A 43 33.19 4.90 13.48
N ALA A 44 32.37 5.95 13.58
CA ALA A 44 30.93 5.83 13.68
C ALA A 44 30.27 6.58 12.52
N ILE A 45 29.38 5.93 11.78
CA ILE A 45 28.64 6.52 10.66
C ILE A 45 27.19 6.70 11.08
N VAL A 46 26.64 7.89 10.81
CA VAL A 46 25.20 8.14 10.87
C VAL A 46 24.66 8.21 9.44
N GLY A 47 23.64 7.42 9.14
CA GLY A 47 22.92 7.49 7.88
C GLY A 47 21.96 8.67 7.88
N VAL A 48 21.91 9.45 6.81
CA VAL A 48 21.06 10.65 6.73
C VAL A 48 20.19 10.57 5.49
N LEU A 49 18.88 10.52 5.70
CA LEU A 49 17.84 10.52 4.67
C LEU A 49 17.16 11.89 4.73
N MET A 50 17.47 12.77 3.78
CA MET A 50 16.89 14.11 3.72
C MET A 50 16.28 14.39 2.36
N ASP A 51 15.18 15.12 2.34
CA ASP A 51 14.54 15.70 1.17
C ASP A 51 15.22 17.03 0.87
N ILE A 52 16.43 16.97 0.28
CA ILE A 52 17.28 18.14 0.02
C ILE A 52 16.70 18.90 -1.18
N HIS A 53 16.40 18.20 -2.27
CA HIS A 53 15.54 18.73 -3.33
C HIS A 53 14.06 18.38 -3.11
N ASP A 54 13.18 19.17 -3.73
CA ASP A 54 11.75 18.86 -3.88
C ASP A 54 11.51 17.66 -4.80
N ASN A 55 10.25 17.21 -4.89
CA ASN A 55 9.82 16.25 -5.91
C ASN A 55 9.98 16.85 -7.32
N GLY A 56 10.61 16.12 -8.23
CA GLY A 56 10.68 16.49 -9.65
C GLY A 56 9.46 16.03 -10.46
N ARG A 57 9.59 16.11 -11.80
CA ARG A 57 8.52 15.73 -12.73
C ARG A 57 8.20 14.24 -12.74
N ASN A 58 9.14 13.40 -12.32
CA ASN A 58 9.02 11.95 -12.21
C ASN A 58 10.14 11.40 -11.31
N ILE A 59 10.01 10.16 -10.84
CA ILE A 59 10.89 9.49 -9.88
C ILE A 59 12.37 9.28 -10.31
N LYS A 60 12.79 9.83 -11.47
CA LYS A 60 14.19 9.88 -11.94
C LYS A 60 14.78 11.29 -11.98
N GLU A 61 13.98 12.31 -11.66
CA GLU A 61 14.34 13.72 -11.66
C GLU A 61 14.00 14.30 -10.29
N CYS A 62 14.91 15.06 -9.70
CA CYS A 62 14.63 15.86 -8.51
C CYS A 62 14.03 17.22 -8.92
N GLY A 63 13.36 17.88 -7.99
CA GLY A 63 12.92 19.27 -8.12
C GLY A 63 14.08 20.25 -7.85
N PRO A 64 13.79 21.53 -7.61
CA PRO A 64 14.78 22.49 -7.11
C PRO A 64 15.30 22.12 -5.71
N ILE A 65 16.51 22.55 -5.36
CA ILE A 65 17.03 22.39 -4.00
C ILE A 65 16.32 23.32 -2.99
N THR A 66 16.04 22.80 -1.80
CA THR A 66 15.37 23.52 -0.72
C THR A 66 16.39 24.03 0.30
N ILE A 67 16.45 25.36 0.48
CA ILE A 67 17.41 25.99 1.41
C ILE A 67 17.19 25.52 2.86
N GLN A 68 15.95 25.22 3.23
CA GLN A 68 15.62 24.75 4.58
C GLN A 68 16.17 23.33 4.86
N SER A 69 16.05 22.38 3.92
CA SER A 69 16.57 21.02 4.13
C SER A 69 18.09 20.96 4.06
N TYR A 70 18.72 21.78 3.20
CA TYR A 70 20.17 21.96 3.28
C TYR A 70 20.61 22.58 4.61
N MET A 71 19.85 23.52 5.18
CA MET A 71 20.12 24.06 6.52
C MET A 71 20.02 23.00 7.63
N TYR A 72 19.13 22.01 7.52
CA TYR A 72 19.13 20.84 8.41
C TYR A 72 20.43 20.03 8.26
N LEU A 73 20.86 19.74 7.03
CA LEU A 73 22.13 19.04 6.79
C LEU A 73 23.34 19.81 7.34
N ALA A 74 23.39 21.13 7.13
CA ALA A 74 24.44 22.00 7.64
C ALA A 74 24.48 22.01 9.17
N ALA A 75 23.33 22.10 9.84
CA ALA A 75 23.23 22.04 11.30
C ALA A 75 23.66 20.67 11.87
N LEU A 76 23.32 19.57 11.17
CA LEU A 76 23.74 18.23 11.55
C LEU A 76 25.28 18.08 11.48
N ARG A 77 25.89 18.52 10.37
CA ARG A 77 27.35 18.50 10.19
C ARG A 77 28.06 19.39 11.21
N TRP A 78 27.62 20.65 11.36
CA TRP A 78 28.14 21.59 12.36
C TRP A 78 28.16 20.98 13.76
N THR A 79 27.06 20.32 14.16
CA THR A 79 26.93 19.68 15.48
C THR A 79 27.92 18.52 15.65
N PHE A 80 27.98 17.59 14.70
CA PHE A 80 28.91 16.44 14.80
C PHE A 80 30.38 16.89 14.71
N GLN A 81 30.69 17.88 13.87
CA GLN A 81 32.05 18.44 13.80
C GLN A 81 32.47 19.03 15.15
N HIS A 82 31.64 19.88 15.77
CA HIS A 82 31.95 20.45 17.08
C HIS A 82 32.10 19.37 18.18
N MET A 83 31.35 18.26 18.10
CA MET A 83 31.52 17.13 19.02
C MET A 83 32.82 16.36 18.79
N ASN A 84 33.25 16.18 17.53
CA ASN A 84 34.52 15.54 17.19
C ASN A 84 35.70 16.44 17.63
N ASP A 85 35.66 17.73 17.30
CA ASP A 85 36.70 18.71 17.65
C ASP A 85 36.88 18.87 19.17
N ASN A 86 35.78 18.78 19.93
CA ASN A 86 35.79 18.75 21.41
C ASN A 86 35.93 17.33 22.01
N ASN A 87 36.31 16.34 21.19
CA ASN A 87 36.59 14.95 21.56
C ASN A 87 35.50 14.30 22.43
N TYR A 88 34.22 14.56 22.14
CA TYR A 88 33.09 14.24 23.01
C TYR A 88 32.95 12.74 23.33
N LEU A 89 33.42 11.86 22.44
CA LEU A 89 33.38 10.40 22.57
C LEU A 89 34.71 9.75 22.97
N ASP A 90 35.68 10.54 23.46
CA ASP A 90 36.95 10.07 24.01
C ASP A 90 37.83 9.30 22.98
N GLY A 91 37.87 9.76 21.73
CA GLY A 91 38.66 9.18 20.62
C GLY A 91 37.85 8.42 19.57
N ILE A 92 36.58 8.79 19.35
CA ILE A 92 35.73 8.30 18.25
C ILE A 92 35.16 9.52 17.52
N ASN A 93 35.47 9.68 16.23
CA ASN A 93 34.78 10.66 15.38
C ASN A 93 33.51 10.06 14.77
N ILE A 94 32.44 10.87 14.72
CA ILE A 94 31.24 10.59 13.94
C ILE A 94 31.38 11.23 12.55
N GLY A 95 31.16 10.43 11.50
CA GLY A 95 30.95 10.89 10.13
C GLY A 95 29.50 10.64 9.68
N ILE A 96 29.10 11.22 8.54
CA ILE A 96 27.74 11.02 8.00
C ILE A 96 27.76 10.55 6.54
N LYS A 97 26.82 9.66 6.19
CA LYS A 97 26.53 9.22 4.81
C LYS A 97 25.17 9.79 4.42
N VAL A 98 25.17 10.75 3.50
CA VAL A 98 23.97 11.54 3.16
C VAL A 98 23.36 11.04 1.86
N PHE A 99 22.06 10.80 1.89
CA PHE A 99 21.26 10.49 0.72
C PHE A 99 20.16 11.53 0.59
N ASP A 100 20.08 12.11 -0.61
CA ASP A 100 18.94 12.90 -1.01
C ASP A 100 17.80 11.97 -1.42
N THR A 101 16.62 12.22 -0.88
CA THR A 101 15.40 11.47 -1.19
C THR A 101 14.54 12.18 -2.23
N CYS A 102 14.84 13.45 -2.56
CA CYS A 102 14.10 14.28 -3.51
C CYS A 102 12.57 14.25 -3.31
N GLY A 103 12.13 14.21 -2.05
CA GLY A 103 10.73 14.05 -1.65
C GLY A 103 10.13 12.64 -1.83
N TYR A 104 10.77 11.74 -2.57
CA TYR A 104 10.21 10.43 -2.92
C TYR A 104 10.41 9.38 -1.82
N ARG A 105 9.30 8.84 -1.31
CA ARG A 105 9.27 7.73 -0.33
C ARG A 105 9.98 6.46 -0.82
N GLU A 106 9.92 6.14 -2.12
CA GLU A 106 10.62 4.98 -2.68
C GLU A 106 12.15 5.17 -2.66
N ALA A 107 12.65 6.38 -2.92
CA ALA A 107 14.07 6.71 -2.79
C ALA A 107 14.50 6.66 -1.31
N ALA A 108 13.68 7.20 -0.40
CA ALA A 108 13.91 7.10 1.04
C ALA A 108 14.01 5.64 1.53
N VAL A 109 13.12 4.75 1.07
CA VAL A 109 13.19 3.32 1.41
C VAL A 109 14.43 2.66 0.81
N LYS A 110 14.78 2.95 -0.46
CA LYS A 110 16.01 2.40 -1.06
C LYS A 110 17.24 2.82 -0.24
N HIS A 111 17.39 4.11 0.02
CA HIS A 111 18.57 4.64 0.72
C HIS A 111 18.64 4.23 2.20
N ALA A 112 17.49 3.96 2.84
CA ALA A 112 17.43 3.31 4.14
C ALA A 112 18.02 1.88 4.14
N LEU A 113 17.94 1.18 3.00
CA LEU A 113 18.48 -0.17 2.80
C LEU A 113 19.93 -0.14 2.30
N ASP A 114 20.33 0.87 1.51
CA ASP A 114 21.72 1.18 1.12
C ASP A 114 22.63 1.53 2.34
N LEU A 115 22.03 1.67 3.54
CA LEU A 115 22.69 1.84 4.83
C LEU A 115 22.85 0.52 5.62
N LEU A 116 22.13 -0.54 5.24
CA LEU A 116 22.03 -1.80 5.95
C LEU A 116 22.12 -3.02 4.99
N PRO A 117 23.21 -3.18 4.22
CA PRO A 117 23.35 -4.24 3.22
C PRO A 117 23.25 -5.66 3.81
N GLU A 118 23.56 -5.85 5.09
CA GLU A 118 23.35 -7.12 5.80
C GLU A 118 21.89 -7.65 5.74
N MET A 119 20.91 -6.79 5.46
CA MET A 119 19.51 -7.21 5.29
C MET A 119 19.13 -7.67 3.88
N TYR A 120 20.00 -7.47 2.88
CA TYR A 120 19.71 -7.78 1.47
C TYR A 120 20.68 -8.77 0.83
N ASN A 121 21.85 -9.00 1.42
CA ASN A 121 22.88 -9.89 0.86
C ASN A 121 22.37 -11.34 0.67
N THR A 122 21.97 -11.66 -0.56
CA THR A 122 21.97 -13.04 -1.04
C THR A 122 23.41 -13.50 -1.30
N PRO A 123 23.72 -14.82 -1.32
CA PRO A 123 25.11 -15.28 -1.31
C PRO A 123 25.97 -14.95 -2.54
N ASP A 124 25.39 -14.47 -3.65
CA ASP A 124 26.09 -14.30 -4.93
C ASP A 124 26.61 -12.87 -5.21
N ASP A 125 26.10 -11.83 -4.53
CA ASP A 125 26.48 -10.41 -4.78
C ASP A 125 27.79 -9.98 -4.08
N ALA A 126 28.84 -10.77 -4.26
CA ALA A 126 30.16 -10.55 -3.68
C ALA A 126 30.93 -9.34 -4.26
N TYR A 127 30.36 -8.60 -5.22
CA TYR A 127 31.05 -7.54 -5.97
C TYR A 127 30.92 -6.12 -5.38
N CYS A 128 30.11 -5.93 -4.34
CA CYS A 128 29.96 -4.65 -3.63
C CYS A 128 30.72 -4.63 -2.30
N GLN A 129 31.98 -5.07 -2.28
CA GLN A 129 32.90 -4.78 -1.17
C GLN A 129 33.25 -3.29 -1.17
N VAL A 130 32.50 -2.51 -0.39
CA VAL A 130 32.94 -1.20 0.09
C VAL A 130 34.08 -1.44 1.09
N ASP A 131 35.17 -0.68 0.99
CA ASP A 131 36.31 -0.79 1.90
C ASP A 131 35.87 -0.71 3.37
N GLN A 132 36.16 -1.78 4.14
CA GLN A 132 35.80 -1.88 5.56
C GLN A 132 36.86 -1.23 6.46
N ASP A 133 37.11 0.06 6.25
CA ASP A 133 37.93 0.87 7.15
C ASP A 133 37.17 1.17 8.45
N ASN A 134 37.22 0.21 9.39
CA ASN A 134 37.03 0.36 10.84
C ASN A 134 35.73 1.05 11.35
N ALA A 135 34.71 1.28 10.52
CA ALA A 135 33.53 2.05 10.88
C ALA A 135 32.22 1.25 10.93
N PHE A 136 31.29 1.65 11.82
CA PHE A 136 29.97 1.01 12.01
C PHE A 136 28.81 2.01 11.94
N LEU A 137 27.60 1.54 11.60
CA LEU A 137 26.39 2.37 11.63
C LEU A 137 25.90 2.59 13.08
N ALA A 138 25.76 3.84 13.50
CA ALA A 138 25.27 4.21 14.84
C ALA A 138 23.74 4.48 14.88
N GLY A 139 23.15 4.88 13.75
CA GLY A 139 21.72 5.21 13.64
C GLY A 139 21.39 5.92 12.33
N ILE A 140 20.12 6.25 12.15
CA ILE A 140 19.58 6.89 10.95
C ILE A 140 18.84 8.19 11.33
N VAL A 141 19.02 9.22 10.51
CA VAL A 141 18.37 10.53 10.63
C VAL A 141 17.42 10.73 9.46
N GLY A 142 16.18 11.14 9.76
CA GLY A 142 15.11 11.30 8.78
C GLY A 142 14.46 9.97 8.36
N PRO A 143 13.57 9.97 7.34
CA PRO A 143 13.22 11.09 6.45
C PRO A 143 12.60 12.31 7.15
N GLY A 144 12.55 13.46 6.46
CA GLY A 144 11.74 14.61 6.91
C GLY A 144 10.24 14.38 6.68
N ILE A 145 9.88 13.83 5.52
CA ILE A 145 8.48 13.60 5.14
C ILE A 145 7.82 12.48 5.96
N SER A 146 6.62 12.77 6.46
CA SER A 146 5.80 11.84 7.26
C SER A 146 5.42 10.53 6.53
N GLU A 147 5.02 10.59 5.26
CA GLU A 147 4.71 9.34 4.51
C GLU A 147 5.97 8.48 4.33
N SER A 148 7.09 9.06 3.89
CA SER A 148 8.39 8.39 3.76
C SER A 148 8.87 7.76 5.06
N THR A 149 8.64 8.43 6.20
CA THR A 149 8.99 7.93 7.53
C THR A 149 8.27 6.62 7.87
N VAL A 150 6.95 6.52 7.61
CA VAL A 150 6.17 5.31 7.88
C VAL A 150 6.69 4.11 7.07
N PHE A 151 7.08 4.34 5.80
CA PHE A 151 7.64 3.28 4.95
C PHE A 151 9.06 2.86 5.37
N VAL A 152 9.95 3.80 5.68
CA VAL A 152 11.31 3.51 6.16
C VAL A 152 11.28 2.77 7.51
N ALA A 153 10.40 3.18 8.42
CA ALA A 153 10.21 2.52 9.72
C ALA A 153 9.73 1.06 9.61
N GLU A 154 8.84 0.75 8.66
CA GLU A 154 8.42 -0.63 8.43
C GLU A 154 9.51 -1.44 7.71
N ALA A 155 10.22 -0.85 6.75
CA ALA A 155 11.31 -1.53 6.03
C ALA A 155 12.48 -1.90 6.95
N LEU A 156 12.79 -1.07 7.95
CA LEU A 156 13.89 -1.26 8.88
C LEU A 156 13.48 -1.82 10.26
N LYS A 157 12.20 -2.19 10.42
CA LYS A 157 11.61 -2.60 11.70
C LYS A 157 12.45 -3.64 12.48
N ASP A 158 12.91 -4.67 11.78
CA ASP A 158 13.62 -5.81 12.35
C ASP A 158 15.14 -5.59 12.45
N SER A 159 15.69 -4.51 11.87
CA SER A 159 17.12 -4.14 11.98
C SER A 159 17.55 -3.69 13.38
N GLY A 160 16.58 -3.23 14.19
CA GLY A 160 16.85 -2.56 15.47
C GLY A 160 17.48 -1.17 15.36
N ALA A 161 17.72 -0.63 14.16
CA ALA A 161 18.31 0.69 13.95
C ALA A 161 17.41 1.81 14.52
N PRO A 162 17.94 2.75 15.32
CA PRO A 162 17.19 3.91 15.74
C PRO A 162 17.04 4.87 14.56
N ILE A 163 15.80 5.26 14.27
CA ILE A 163 15.44 6.20 13.21
C ILE A 163 14.96 7.47 13.90
N LEU A 164 15.74 8.56 13.82
CA LEU A 164 15.40 9.82 14.49
C LEU A 164 14.96 10.87 13.47
N THR A 165 13.74 11.38 13.59
CA THR A 165 13.15 12.28 12.59
C THR A 165 13.00 13.71 13.11
N HIS A 166 13.26 14.68 12.23
CA HIS A 166 13.34 16.10 12.56
C HIS A 166 12.05 16.88 12.29
N SER A 167 11.31 16.54 11.24
CA SER A 167 10.14 17.29 10.74
C SER A 167 8.90 16.42 10.45
N SER A 168 8.93 15.11 10.71
CA SER A 168 7.86 14.17 10.34
C SER A 168 6.72 14.11 11.39
N THR A 169 5.76 15.02 11.36
CA THR A 169 4.82 15.25 12.50
C THR A 169 3.53 14.40 12.53
N ALA A 170 3.26 13.54 11.53
CA ALA A 170 2.01 12.74 11.44
C ALA A 170 1.72 11.82 12.63
N ALA A 171 0.44 11.62 12.96
CA ALA A 171 0.01 10.88 14.15
C ALA A 171 0.37 9.39 14.12
N SER A 172 0.34 8.73 12.95
CA SER A 172 0.68 7.30 12.78
C SER A 172 2.16 6.97 12.99
N ILE A 173 3.02 7.97 13.18
CA ILE A 173 4.43 7.79 13.52
C ILE A 173 4.59 7.46 15.02
N SER A 174 3.67 7.93 15.87
CA SER A 174 3.65 7.62 17.31
C SER A 174 3.42 6.12 17.53
N GLY A 175 4.42 5.45 18.11
CA GLY A 175 4.40 4.01 18.39
C GLY A 175 5.04 3.13 17.32
N LEU A 176 5.63 3.71 16.27
CA LEU A 176 6.43 2.94 15.32
C LEU A 176 7.71 2.39 15.98
N GLN A 177 8.05 1.15 15.64
CA GLN A 177 9.15 0.45 16.27
C GLN A 177 10.51 1.03 15.82
N ASN A 178 11.34 1.36 16.81
CA ASN A 178 12.67 2.00 16.68
C ASN A 178 12.66 3.45 16.13
N VAL A 179 11.49 4.05 15.91
CA VAL A 179 11.39 5.46 15.53
C VAL A 179 11.39 6.35 16.78
N PHE A 180 12.10 7.48 16.70
CA PHE A 180 12.12 8.52 17.72
C PHE A 180 11.91 9.88 17.08
N ARG A 181 10.81 10.55 17.39
CA ARG A 181 10.49 11.84 16.78
C ARG A 181 10.95 12.97 17.70
N VAL A 182 11.77 13.86 17.15
CA VAL A 182 12.42 14.97 17.89
C VAL A 182 11.68 16.31 17.69
N THR A 183 10.50 16.25 17.08
CA THR A 183 9.47 17.29 17.01
C THR A 183 8.16 16.77 17.64
N LEU A 184 7.20 17.63 17.91
CA LEU A 184 5.90 17.24 18.48
C LEU A 184 4.98 16.65 17.40
N PRO A 185 4.00 15.79 17.78
CA PRO A 185 2.95 15.35 16.86
C PRO A 185 2.03 16.49 16.41
N ASP A 186 1.44 16.32 15.23
CA ASP A 186 0.34 17.15 14.70
C ASP A 186 -0.83 17.27 15.69
N THR A 187 -1.04 16.28 16.57
CA THR A 187 -2.07 16.33 17.62
C THR A 187 -1.88 17.51 18.57
N GLU A 188 -0.66 18.01 18.75
CA GLU A 188 -0.39 19.23 19.52
C GLU A 188 -0.59 20.49 18.67
N GLN A 189 -0.15 20.48 17.42
CA GLN A 189 -0.36 21.60 16.49
C GLN A 189 -1.85 21.88 16.25
N VAL A 190 -2.65 20.83 16.08
CA VAL A 190 -4.10 20.94 15.88
C VAL A 190 -4.79 21.57 17.09
N LYS A 191 -4.30 21.36 18.33
CA LYS A 191 -4.82 22.10 19.50
C LYS A 191 -4.59 23.60 19.36
N VAL A 192 -3.44 24.01 18.83
CA VAL A 192 -3.15 25.43 18.55
C VAL A 192 -4.10 25.98 17.48
N ILE A 193 -4.32 25.25 16.39
CA ILE A 193 -5.29 25.61 15.33
C ILE A 193 -6.70 25.80 15.94
N ILE A 194 -7.14 24.83 16.73
CA ILE A 194 -8.48 24.79 17.32
C ILE A 194 -8.67 25.86 18.41
N ASP A 195 -7.65 26.13 19.24
CA ASP A 195 -7.70 27.22 20.21
C ASP A 195 -7.61 28.60 19.54
N VAL A 196 -6.90 28.76 18.41
CA VAL A 196 -6.96 30.00 17.59
C VAL A 196 -8.39 30.23 17.09
N ILE A 197 -9.01 29.22 16.48
CA ILE A 197 -10.39 29.26 15.96
C ILE A 197 -11.38 29.56 17.10
N THR A 198 -11.18 28.96 18.28
CA THR A 198 -11.99 29.20 19.48
C THR A 198 -11.84 30.64 19.99
N ASN A 199 -10.63 31.20 20.05
CA ASN A 199 -10.39 32.58 20.49
C ASN A 199 -10.95 33.62 19.50
N LEU A 200 -10.92 33.32 18.20
CA LEU A 200 -11.58 34.12 17.16
C LEU A 200 -13.12 33.97 17.15
N LYS A 201 -13.67 33.06 17.97
CA LYS A 201 -15.11 32.72 18.01
C LYS A 201 -15.63 32.33 16.63
N TRP A 202 -14.85 31.52 15.92
CA TRP A 202 -15.27 30.87 14.70
C TRP A 202 -15.88 29.51 15.05
N SER A 203 -17.13 29.27 14.66
CA SER A 203 -17.77 27.95 14.78
C SER A 203 -18.19 27.36 13.43
N VAL A 204 -17.83 28.01 12.32
CA VAL A 204 -17.90 27.44 10.96
C VAL A 204 -16.57 27.68 10.25
N ILE A 205 -15.97 26.61 9.73
CA ILE A 205 -14.70 26.63 8.98
C ILE A 205 -14.80 25.75 7.72
N SER A 206 -13.94 26.02 6.75
CA SER A 206 -13.61 25.07 5.67
C SER A 206 -12.19 24.54 5.86
N VAL A 207 -11.90 23.31 5.44
CA VAL A 207 -10.55 22.73 5.50
C VAL A 207 -10.03 22.35 4.11
N ILE A 208 -8.76 22.61 3.84
CA ILE A 208 -8.03 22.15 2.66
C ILE A 208 -6.82 21.36 3.12
N TYR A 209 -6.56 20.18 2.57
CA TYR A 209 -5.47 19.30 3.02
C TYR A 209 -4.86 18.47 1.88
N SER A 210 -3.60 18.04 2.00
CA SER A 210 -2.94 17.23 0.98
C SER A 210 -3.30 15.74 1.02
N ASP A 211 -3.19 15.07 -0.13
CA ASP A 211 -3.34 13.62 -0.32
C ASP A 211 -2.06 12.85 0.03
N ASP A 212 -1.40 13.22 1.13
CA ASP A 212 -0.29 12.52 1.77
C ASP A 212 -0.65 12.15 3.22
N THR A 213 0.25 11.49 3.94
CA THR A 213 -0.03 11.04 5.33
C THR A 213 -0.21 12.19 6.33
N TYR A 214 0.53 13.29 6.20
CA TYR A 214 0.42 14.47 7.07
C TYR A 214 -0.90 15.21 6.82
N GLY A 215 -1.23 15.51 5.55
CA GLY A 215 -2.49 16.18 5.20
C GLY A 215 -3.73 15.38 5.63
N ARG A 216 -3.76 14.07 5.36
CA ARG A 216 -4.90 13.21 5.71
C ARG A 216 -5.10 13.03 7.22
N GLU A 217 -4.02 12.83 7.98
CA GLU A 217 -4.13 12.59 9.44
C GLU A 217 -4.37 13.90 10.20
N GLY A 218 -3.73 15.00 9.78
CA GLY A 218 -4.04 16.32 10.30
C GLY A 218 -5.50 16.69 10.10
N TYR A 219 -6.08 16.41 8.93
CA TYR A 219 -7.52 16.63 8.71
C TYR A 219 -8.42 15.80 9.66
N GLU A 220 -8.13 14.51 9.87
CA GLU A 220 -8.94 13.67 10.76
C GLU A 220 -8.81 14.10 12.24
N GLU A 221 -7.64 14.58 12.68
CA GLU A 221 -7.46 15.13 14.02
C GLU A 221 -8.10 16.53 14.17
N ILE A 222 -8.04 17.40 13.15
CA ILE A 222 -8.80 18.68 13.10
C ILE A 222 -10.29 18.40 13.24
N LYS A 223 -10.81 17.43 12.49
CA LYS A 223 -12.22 16.99 12.53
C LYS A 223 -12.63 16.49 13.91
N LYS A 224 -11.78 15.70 14.58
CA LYS A 224 -11.98 15.22 15.95
C LYS A 224 -12.00 16.37 16.98
N GLN A 225 -10.98 17.23 17.00
CA GLN A 225 -10.90 18.32 17.97
C GLN A 225 -11.92 19.46 17.69
N ALA A 226 -12.31 19.67 16.44
CA ALA A 226 -13.38 20.58 16.07
C ALA A 226 -14.74 20.12 16.63
N LEU A 227 -15.05 18.82 16.53
CA LEU A 227 -16.25 18.22 17.14
C LEU A 227 -16.28 18.46 18.66
N GLU A 228 -15.18 18.18 19.36
CA GLU A 228 -15.05 18.38 20.83
C GLU A 228 -15.32 19.83 21.27
N LYS A 229 -15.16 20.81 20.37
CA LYS A 229 -15.35 22.24 20.60
C LYS A 229 -16.62 22.82 19.96
N ASN A 230 -17.45 21.98 19.32
CA ASN A 230 -18.64 22.39 18.54
C ASN A 230 -18.33 23.31 17.34
N ILE A 231 -17.17 23.13 16.71
CA ILE A 231 -16.74 23.83 15.50
C ILE A 231 -17.16 22.99 14.28
N CYS A 232 -17.90 23.61 13.36
CA CYS A 232 -18.51 22.93 12.23
C CYS A 232 -17.67 23.04 10.95
N ILE A 233 -17.13 21.90 10.49
CA ILE A 233 -16.47 21.79 9.19
C ILE A 233 -17.54 21.61 8.11
N ILE A 234 -17.82 22.69 7.38
CA ILE A 234 -18.89 22.69 6.36
C ILE A 234 -18.48 22.03 5.05
N GLN A 235 -17.18 22.02 4.75
CA GLN A 235 -16.56 21.33 3.62
C GLN A 235 -15.09 21.04 3.91
N ALA A 236 -14.58 19.97 3.31
CA ALA A 236 -13.17 19.59 3.38
C ALA A 236 -12.69 19.11 2.00
N HIS A 237 -11.63 19.74 1.47
CA HIS A 237 -11.13 19.49 0.12
C HIS A 237 -9.71 18.91 0.14
N MET A 238 -9.53 17.79 -0.55
CA MET A 238 -8.24 17.08 -0.68
C MET A 238 -7.53 17.51 -1.96
N ILE A 239 -6.34 18.08 -1.84
CA ILE A 239 -5.45 18.45 -2.96
C ILE A 239 -4.41 17.34 -3.16
N LYS A 240 -4.04 17.06 -4.41
CA LYS A 240 -2.93 16.16 -4.72
C LYS A 240 -1.69 16.99 -5.01
N THR A 241 -0.58 16.66 -4.35
CA THR A 241 0.78 17.19 -4.58
C THR A 241 1.36 16.68 -5.91
N SER A 242 0.68 16.99 -7.02
CA SER A 242 1.08 16.64 -8.38
C SER A 242 0.70 17.78 -9.31
N HIS A 243 1.70 18.53 -9.77
CA HIS A 243 1.52 19.83 -10.43
C HIS A 243 0.50 19.86 -11.58
N ASN A 244 -0.06 21.05 -11.81
CA ASN A 244 -0.84 21.46 -13.00
C ASN A 244 -2.31 20.98 -13.11
N GLU A 245 -3.04 20.79 -12.00
CA GLU A 245 -4.51 20.76 -12.02
C GLU A 245 -5.15 22.13 -11.65
N VAL A 246 -4.64 23.25 -12.17
CA VAL A 246 -5.12 24.62 -11.87
C VAL A 246 -6.63 24.78 -12.04
N ALA A 247 -7.23 24.21 -13.10
CA ALA A 247 -8.67 24.26 -13.34
C ALA A 247 -9.52 23.60 -12.23
N LYS A 248 -8.95 22.61 -11.52
CA LYS A 248 -9.57 21.92 -10.38
C LYS A 248 -9.37 22.69 -9.09
N LEU A 249 -8.20 23.31 -8.89
CA LEU A 249 -7.94 24.23 -7.78
C LEU A 249 -8.88 25.46 -7.86
N SER A 250 -9.01 26.09 -9.02
CA SER A 250 -10.01 27.15 -9.24
C SER A 250 -11.46 26.67 -9.08
N LYS A 251 -11.75 25.37 -9.24
CA LYS A 251 -13.07 24.82 -8.90
C LYS A 251 -13.25 24.69 -7.39
N ILE A 252 -12.29 24.10 -6.68
CA ILE A 252 -12.30 23.99 -5.21
C ILE A 252 -12.48 25.38 -4.57
N MET A 253 -11.74 26.39 -5.04
CA MET A 253 -11.88 27.74 -4.51
C MET A 253 -13.23 28.39 -4.87
N LYS A 254 -13.84 28.08 -6.03
CA LYS A 254 -15.22 28.51 -6.36
C LYS A 254 -16.27 27.82 -5.50
N ASP A 255 -16.11 26.54 -5.21
CA ASP A 255 -17.00 25.78 -4.33
C ASP A 255 -16.92 26.36 -2.89
N ILE A 256 -15.71 26.71 -2.42
CA ILE A 256 -15.51 27.41 -1.13
C ILE A 256 -16.16 28.80 -1.14
N VAL A 257 -15.82 29.64 -2.12
CA VAL A 257 -16.34 31.01 -2.27
C VAL A 257 -17.87 31.04 -2.38
N GLY A 258 -18.47 30.16 -3.18
CA GLY A 258 -19.93 30.07 -3.31
C GLY A 258 -20.64 29.71 -2.01
N THR A 259 -19.94 29.03 -1.09
CA THR A 259 -20.49 28.67 0.22
C THR A 259 -20.46 29.88 1.18
N ILE A 260 -19.45 30.76 1.12
CA ILE A 260 -19.35 31.99 1.97
C ILE A 260 -20.68 32.75 1.96
N ALA A 261 -21.19 33.06 0.77
CA ALA A 261 -22.39 33.86 0.53
C ALA A 261 -23.69 33.26 1.11
N THR A 262 -23.68 32.00 1.54
CA THR A 262 -24.85 31.31 2.10
C THR A 262 -24.69 30.88 3.56
N SER A 263 -23.48 30.96 4.13
CA SER A 263 -23.20 30.40 5.47
C SER A 263 -22.28 31.25 6.37
N GLY A 264 -21.69 32.33 5.87
CA GLY A 264 -20.78 33.17 6.67
C GLY A 264 -19.47 32.47 7.06
N ILE A 265 -18.93 31.61 6.18
CA ILE A 265 -17.56 31.10 6.33
C ILE A 265 -16.60 32.28 6.28
N MET A 266 -15.69 32.35 7.25
CA MET A 266 -14.62 33.36 7.30
C MET A 266 -13.24 32.72 7.45
N GLY A 267 -13.15 31.51 8.01
CA GLY A 267 -11.92 30.77 8.21
C GLY A 267 -11.72 29.61 7.24
N VAL A 268 -10.53 29.54 6.62
CA VAL A 268 -10.05 28.38 5.86
C VAL A 268 -8.79 27.83 6.54
N VAL A 269 -8.84 26.61 7.04
CA VAL A 269 -7.66 25.92 7.58
C VAL A 269 -6.99 25.16 6.43
N CYS A 270 -5.72 25.44 6.18
CA CYS A 270 -4.89 24.64 5.28
C CYS A 270 -4.02 23.67 6.11
N PHE A 271 -3.91 22.41 5.69
CA PHE A 271 -3.07 21.41 6.34
C PHE A 271 -2.36 20.52 5.31
N GLY A 272 -1.15 20.92 4.92
CA GLY A 272 -0.32 20.27 3.91
C GLY A 272 1.06 20.92 3.87
N GLN A 273 1.95 20.49 2.98
CA GLN A 273 3.26 21.11 2.81
C GLN A 273 3.15 22.56 2.25
N ALA A 274 4.23 23.35 2.33
CA ALA A 274 4.26 24.71 1.78
C ALA A 274 3.80 24.77 0.31
N SER A 275 4.25 23.81 -0.51
CA SER A 275 3.84 23.61 -1.90
C SER A 275 2.32 23.38 -2.07
N THR A 276 1.64 22.76 -1.10
CA THR A 276 0.18 22.61 -1.11
C THR A 276 -0.52 23.94 -0.82
N VAL A 277 0.06 24.79 0.04
CA VAL A 277 -0.46 26.14 0.32
C VAL A 277 -0.23 27.07 -0.87
N GLU A 278 0.91 26.93 -1.56
CA GLU A 278 1.17 27.60 -2.83
C GLU A 278 0.14 27.23 -3.91
N GLU A 279 -0.17 25.93 -4.09
CA GLU A 279 -1.23 25.50 -5.02
C GLU A 279 -2.61 26.10 -4.66
N VAL A 280 -2.93 26.27 -3.38
CA VAL A 280 -4.13 26.99 -2.93
C VAL A 280 -4.09 28.47 -3.34
N PHE A 281 -2.96 29.16 -3.11
CA PHE A 281 -2.82 30.58 -3.46
C PHE A 281 -2.79 30.83 -4.97
N ILE A 282 -2.22 29.92 -5.77
CA ILE A 282 -2.38 29.89 -7.24
C ILE A 282 -3.86 29.74 -7.61
N GLY A 283 -4.58 28.84 -6.93
CA GLY A 283 -6.03 28.65 -7.09
C GLY A 283 -6.84 29.92 -6.79
N VAL A 284 -6.47 30.68 -5.75
CA VAL A 284 -7.07 31.98 -5.40
C VAL A 284 -6.76 33.05 -6.44
N LYS A 285 -5.49 33.20 -6.84
CA LYS A 285 -5.06 34.16 -7.87
C LYS A 285 -5.87 34.01 -9.16
N GLY A 286 -6.07 32.76 -9.59
CA GLY A 286 -6.90 32.43 -10.74
C GLY A 286 -8.39 32.81 -10.61
N LEU A 287 -8.91 33.10 -9.41
CA LEU A 287 -10.25 33.68 -9.22
C LEU A 287 -10.25 35.21 -9.31
N MET A 288 -9.21 35.88 -8.80
CA MET A 288 -9.04 37.33 -8.91
C MET A 288 -8.98 37.74 -10.39
N GLU A 289 -8.21 37.00 -11.19
CA GLU A 289 -8.10 37.13 -12.66
C GLU A 289 -9.43 36.86 -13.41
N GLN A 290 -10.43 36.28 -12.76
CA GLN A 290 -11.76 35.97 -13.31
C GLN A 290 -12.87 36.91 -12.80
N ASN A 291 -12.52 38.10 -12.29
CA ASN A 291 -13.43 39.08 -11.67
C ASN A 291 -14.22 38.58 -10.46
N LEU A 292 -13.77 37.51 -9.79
CA LEU A 292 -14.35 36.99 -8.55
C LEU A 292 -13.56 37.42 -7.29
N GLY A 293 -12.57 38.32 -7.44
CA GLY A 293 -11.64 38.74 -6.38
C GLY A 293 -12.30 39.22 -5.09
N HIS A 294 -13.33 40.06 -5.17
CA HIS A 294 -14.13 40.55 -4.04
C HIS A 294 -14.74 39.47 -3.11
N LEU A 295 -14.68 38.19 -3.51
CA LEU A 295 -15.07 37.05 -2.68
C LEU A 295 -13.88 36.22 -2.15
N SER A 296 -12.70 36.28 -2.79
CA SER A 296 -11.46 35.80 -2.17
C SER A 296 -10.97 36.74 -1.08
N ASP A 297 -11.23 38.04 -1.22
CA ASP A 297 -10.80 39.11 -0.32
C ASP A 297 -11.58 39.11 1.02
N GLN A 298 -12.33 38.04 1.29
CA GLN A 298 -13.06 37.74 2.52
C GLN A 298 -12.52 36.50 3.25
N LEU A 299 -11.61 35.74 2.62
CA LEU A 299 -11.04 34.51 3.19
C LEU A 299 -9.90 34.83 4.17
N GLN A 300 -10.00 34.35 5.41
CA GLN A 300 -8.90 34.40 6.37
C GLN A 300 -8.31 33.00 6.54
N PHE A 301 -7.04 32.83 6.16
CA PHE A 301 -6.35 31.54 6.17
C PHE A 301 -5.70 31.26 7.53
N ILE A 302 -5.84 30.03 8.03
CA ILE A 302 -4.97 29.45 9.07
C ILE A 302 -4.03 28.46 8.37
N LEU A 303 -2.74 28.66 8.56
CA LEU A 303 -1.66 27.98 7.85
C LEU A 303 -0.78 27.17 8.82
N PRO A 304 -0.24 26.03 8.37
CA PRO A 304 0.52 25.12 9.21
C PRO A 304 2.00 25.55 9.36
N ASP A 305 2.72 24.78 10.16
CA ASP A 305 4.15 24.91 10.47
C ASP A 305 5.07 24.64 9.29
N SER A 306 4.62 23.84 8.31
CA SER A 306 5.29 23.68 7.02
C SER A 306 5.46 25.00 6.24
N VAL A 307 4.60 25.99 6.50
CA VAL A 307 4.77 27.38 6.04
C VAL A 307 5.57 28.16 7.08
N GLY A 308 5.10 28.15 8.33
CA GLY A 308 5.77 28.81 9.45
C GLY A 308 6.17 30.26 9.17
N ILE A 309 7.37 30.65 9.59
CA ILE A 309 7.87 32.03 9.46
C ILE A 309 8.90 32.25 8.33
N ASN A 310 9.32 31.17 7.65
CA ASN A 310 10.47 31.16 6.72
C ASN A 310 10.14 30.63 5.32
N SER A 311 8.86 30.57 4.95
CA SER A 311 8.42 30.14 3.61
C SER A 311 8.17 31.33 2.70
N ASN A 312 8.77 31.30 1.50
CA ASN A 312 8.58 32.32 0.48
C ASN A 312 7.12 32.43 0.00
N VAL A 313 6.30 31.39 0.19
CA VAL A 313 4.88 31.35 -0.17
C VAL A 313 4.07 32.52 0.42
N LEU A 314 4.45 33.05 1.58
CA LEU A 314 3.83 34.25 2.15
C LEU A 314 4.25 35.55 1.45
N VAL A 315 5.46 35.60 0.90
CA VAL A 315 6.03 36.77 0.20
C VAL A 315 5.57 36.78 -1.26
N ASP A 316 5.71 35.66 -1.97
CA ASP A 316 5.37 35.51 -3.39
C ASP A 316 3.87 35.72 -3.66
N TYR A 317 3.03 35.46 -2.65
CA TYR A 317 1.57 35.63 -2.68
C TYR A 317 1.10 36.65 -1.64
N ALA A 318 1.92 37.65 -1.29
CA ALA A 318 1.67 38.57 -0.17
C ALA A 318 0.26 39.18 -0.12
N ASN A 319 -0.29 39.60 -1.27
CA ASN A 319 -1.64 40.18 -1.36
C ASN A 319 -2.77 39.18 -1.02
N ILE A 320 -2.52 37.88 -1.17
CA ILE A 320 -3.47 36.79 -0.86
C ILE A 320 -3.25 36.26 0.57
N ALA A 321 -2.00 36.32 1.06
CA ALA A 321 -1.63 35.95 2.42
C ALA A 321 -1.98 37.03 3.47
N GLU A 322 -2.43 38.22 3.08
CA GLU A 322 -2.78 39.31 3.98
C GLU A 322 -3.86 38.93 5.01
N GLY A 323 -3.54 39.09 6.29
CA GLY A 323 -4.41 38.70 7.40
C GLY A 323 -4.32 37.22 7.78
N ALA A 324 -3.61 36.39 7.01
CA ALA A 324 -3.39 34.99 7.34
C ALA A 324 -2.70 34.82 8.69
N ILE A 325 -2.99 33.69 9.32
CA ILE A 325 -2.44 33.26 10.60
C ILE A 325 -1.57 32.04 10.32
N THR A 326 -0.31 32.08 10.72
CA THR A 326 0.59 30.92 10.62
C THR A 326 1.08 30.51 12.00
N ILE A 327 1.10 29.20 12.22
CA ILE A 327 1.66 28.57 13.40
C ILE A 327 3.09 28.16 13.06
N SER A 328 4.04 28.35 13.97
CA SER A 328 5.38 27.75 13.87
C SER A 328 5.71 27.00 15.17
N PRO A 329 6.66 26.05 15.14
CA PRO A 329 7.30 25.59 16.38
C PRO A 329 7.94 26.78 17.10
N TYR A 330 8.23 26.63 18.40
CA TYR A 330 9.08 27.60 19.09
C TYR A 330 10.50 27.56 18.51
N ILE A 331 11.06 28.73 18.20
CA ILE A 331 12.40 28.88 17.61
C ILE A 331 13.24 29.76 18.53
N ASP A 332 14.40 29.24 18.92
CA ASP A 332 15.46 29.96 19.62
C ASP A 332 16.70 29.96 18.71
N GLU A 333 17.15 31.14 18.28
CA GLU A 333 18.23 31.26 17.29
C GLU A 333 19.58 30.86 17.91
N VAL A 334 20.23 29.84 17.36
CA VAL A 334 21.55 29.37 17.79
C VAL A 334 22.60 30.26 17.12
N GLU A 335 23.04 31.27 17.86
CA GLU A 335 24.04 32.26 17.41
C GLU A 335 25.32 31.57 16.90
N GLU A 336 25.76 30.49 17.57
CA GLU A 336 26.96 29.74 17.17
C GLU A 336 26.81 28.95 15.86
N PHE A 337 25.58 28.62 15.45
CA PHE A 337 25.29 28.00 14.15
C PHE A 337 25.09 29.07 13.06
N LYS A 338 24.51 30.22 13.42
CA LYS A 338 24.42 31.39 12.56
C LYS A 338 25.80 31.90 12.16
N ASP A 339 26.71 32.05 13.12
CA ASP A 339 28.10 32.44 12.86
C ASP A 339 28.78 31.47 11.87
N PHE A 340 28.59 30.16 12.06
CA PHE A 340 29.07 29.13 11.13
C PHE A 340 28.47 29.22 9.72
N TRP A 341 27.14 29.38 9.61
CA TRP A 341 26.47 29.55 8.31
C TRP A 341 26.95 30.82 7.60
N VAL A 342 27.16 31.89 8.37
CA VAL A 342 27.69 33.15 7.87
C VAL A 342 29.11 32.97 7.36
N ASP A 343 30.01 32.38 8.15
CA ASP A 343 31.40 32.12 7.75
C ASP A 343 31.47 31.22 6.50
N MET A 344 30.60 30.22 6.39
CA MET A 344 30.52 29.29 5.25
C MET A 344 30.18 29.99 3.93
N PHE A 345 29.25 30.95 3.91
CA PHE A 345 28.81 31.65 2.70
C PHE A 345 29.42 33.05 2.50
N SER A 346 30.18 33.58 3.47
CA SER A 346 30.85 34.90 3.35
C SER A 346 32.14 34.87 2.51
N ASN A 347 32.51 33.72 1.94
CA ASN A 347 33.74 33.53 1.17
C ASN A 347 33.55 32.48 0.07
N SER A 348 33.50 32.91 -1.19
CA SER A 348 33.34 32.01 -2.36
C SER A 348 34.45 30.96 -2.46
N SER A 349 35.66 31.26 -1.99
CA SER A 349 36.76 30.29 -1.93
C SER A 349 36.54 29.21 -0.86
N MET A 350 35.77 29.47 0.19
CA MET A 350 35.37 28.44 1.17
C MET A 350 34.25 27.56 0.59
N VAL A 351 33.25 28.14 -0.08
CA VAL A 351 32.23 27.38 -0.81
C VAL A 351 32.88 26.43 -1.84
N SER A 352 33.82 26.93 -2.64
CA SER A 352 34.57 26.15 -3.64
C SER A 352 35.54 25.12 -3.04
N THR A 353 35.90 25.24 -1.75
CA THR A 353 36.69 24.23 -1.03
C THR A 353 35.77 23.15 -0.47
N LEU A 354 34.63 23.54 0.08
CA LEU A 354 33.63 22.65 0.64
C LEU A 354 32.96 21.80 -0.45
N SER A 355 32.78 22.31 -1.67
CA SER A 355 32.09 21.61 -2.78
C SER A 355 32.77 20.34 -3.27
N ALA A 356 34.06 20.15 -2.96
CA ALA A 356 34.75 18.86 -3.12
C ALA A 356 34.18 17.75 -2.21
N THR A 357 33.51 18.14 -1.12
CA THR A 357 32.87 17.25 -0.12
C THR A 357 31.37 17.49 0.04
N ASP A 358 30.84 18.59 -0.49
CA ASP A 358 29.41 18.91 -0.46
C ASP A 358 28.86 19.01 -1.90
N PRO A 359 27.92 18.15 -2.29
CA PRO A 359 27.42 18.13 -3.67
C PRO A 359 26.49 19.30 -4.01
N TRP A 360 25.96 20.01 -3.00
CA TRP A 360 24.82 20.94 -3.03
C TRP A 360 25.20 22.40 -2.73
N ILE A 361 26.28 22.66 -1.98
CA ILE A 361 26.61 23.98 -1.42
C ILE A 361 26.72 25.10 -2.47
N GLU A 362 27.23 24.79 -3.67
CA GLU A 362 27.35 25.74 -4.78
C GLU A 362 25.98 26.14 -5.35
N GLU A 363 25.03 25.20 -5.39
CA GLU A 363 23.66 25.45 -5.83
C GLU A 363 22.89 26.30 -4.80
N VAL A 364 23.04 25.96 -3.51
CA VAL A 364 22.47 26.72 -2.39
C VAL A 364 23.02 28.15 -2.35
N PHE A 365 24.32 28.35 -2.59
CA PHE A 365 24.93 29.67 -2.62
C PHE A 365 24.36 30.53 -3.76
N MET A 366 24.25 29.97 -4.97
CA MET A 366 23.68 30.66 -6.12
C MET A 366 22.19 31.01 -5.94
N LEU A 367 21.38 30.10 -5.39
CA LEU A 367 19.96 30.36 -5.13
C LEU A 367 19.73 31.37 -4.01
N GLN A 368 20.31 31.14 -2.82
CA GLN A 368 20.05 31.96 -1.64
C GLN A 368 20.50 33.41 -1.86
N TYR A 369 21.53 33.64 -2.67
CA TYR A 369 22.12 34.96 -2.91
C TYR A 369 21.88 35.52 -4.32
N GLU A 370 21.08 34.84 -5.15
CA GLU A 370 20.68 35.27 -6.50
C GLU A 370 21.88 35.62 -7.39
N CYS A 371 22.91 34.77 -7.34
CA CYS A 371 24.22 34.97 -7.96
C CYS A 371 24.64 33.75 -8.80
N THR A 372 25.73 33.87 -9.55
CA THR A 372 26.31 32.77 -10.32
C THR A 372 27.76 32.51 -9.93
N ILE A 373 28.15 31.23 -9.94
CA ILE A 373 29.53 30.78 -9.94
C ILE A 373 29.90 30.51 -11.41
N PRO A 374 30.77 31.30 -12.07
CA PRO A 374 30.97 31.25 -13.52
C PRO A 374 31.43 29.90 -14.11
N THR A 375 31.96 29.01 -13.27
CA THR A 375 32.43 27.67 -13.64
C THR A 375 31.43 26.55 -13.37
N HIS A 376 30.26 26.83 -12.77
CA HIS A 376 29.32 25.78 -12.35
C HIS A 376 28.53 25.19 -13.53
N PRO A 377 28.39 23.86 -13.66
CA PRO A 377 27.73 23.23 -14.81
C PRO A 377 26.27 23.66 -15.05
N LEU A 378 25.51 23.95 -13.97
CA LEU A 378 24.08 24.28 -14.05
C LEU A 378 23.80 25.77 -14.34
N ILE A 379 24.82 26.61 -14.58
CA ILE A 379 24.64 28.06 -14.80
C ILE A 379 23.71 28.42 -15.98
N SER A 380 23.56 27.53 -16.96
CA SER A 380 22.64 27.70 -18.09
C SER A 380 21.20 27.26 -17.84
N GLU A 381 20.91 26.67 -16.68
CA GLU A 381 19.59 26.15 -16.31
C GLU A 381 18.75 27.20 -15.54
N LEU A 382 17.45 26.93 -15.36
CA LEU A 382 16.57 27.81 -14.58
C LEU A 382 16.57 27.38 -13.11
N PRO A 383 16.62 28.30 -12.14
CA PRO A 383 16.50 29.76 -12.30
C PRO A 383 17.83 30.49 -12.63
N PHE A 384 18.99 29.84 -12.42
CA PHE A 384 20.34 30.42 -12.44
C PHE A 384 20.64 31.34 -13.62
N LYS A 385 20.16 30.98 -14.81
CA LYS A 385 20.31 31.71 -16.08
C LYS A 385 19.93 33.19 -16.04
N HIS A 386 19.14 33.64 -15.06
CA HIS A 386 18.72 35.03 -14.90
C HIS A 386 19.55 35.85 -13.90
N TYR A 387 20.40 35.20 -13.10
CA TYR A 387 21.27 35.88 -12.15
C TYR A 387 22.48 36.49 -12.88
N SER A 388 22.68 37.80 -12.72
CA SER A 388 23.73 38.56 -13.43
C SER A 388 24.93 38.96 -12.56
N ARG A 389 24.85 38.68 -11.25
CA ARG A 389 25.86 38.98 -10.23
C ARG A 389 26.79 37.78 -10.05
N ASN A 390 28.09 38.01 -9.88
CA ASN A 390 29.02 36.95 -9.49
C ASN A 390 28.89 36.67 -7.98
N CYS A 391 28.91 35.40 -7.56
CA CYS A 391 28.90 35.05 -6.14
C CYS A 391 30.16 35.50 -5.38
N ASP A 392 31.25 35.87 -6.06
CA ASP A 392 32.40 36.57 -5.44
C ASP A 392 32.03 37.96 -4.87
N GLU A 393 30.89 38.54 -5.27
CA GLU A 393 30.42 39.85 -4.83
C GLU A 393 29.53 39.81 -3.57
N ILE A 394 29.27 38.63 -3.01
CA ILE A 394 28.44 38.47 -1.80
C ILE A 394 29.25 38.88 -0.57
N THR A 395 28.67 39.74 0.28
CA THR A 395 29.32 40.26 1.49
C THR A 395 28.81 39.59 2.76
N ARG A 396 29.63 39.55 3.82
CA ARG A 396 29.22 39.04 5.14
C ARG A 396 27.92 39.67 5.64
N GLU A 397 27.78 40.99 5.53
CA GLU A 397 26.58 41.73 5.95
C GLU A 397 25.32 41.28 5.18
N GLU A 398 25.46 40.89 3.91
CA GLU A 398 24.35 40.34 3.13
C GLU A 398 24.02 38.89 3.52
N VAL A 399 25.04 38.08 3.85
CA VAL A 399 24.86 36.72 4.38
C VAL A 399 24.15 36.75 5.73
N GLU A 400 24.58 37.61 6.65
CA GLU A 400 23.95 37.86 7.95
C GLU A 400 22.51 38.37 7.80
N ARG A 401 22.25 39.26 6.83
CA ARG A 401 20.91 39.83 6.56
C ARG A 401 19.94 38.83 5.91
N LYS A 402 20.41 37.89 5.08
CA LYS A 402 19.59 36.83 4.47
C LYS A 402 19.50 35.55 5.33
N PHE A 403 20.20 35.45 6.46
CA PHE A 403 20.06 34.32 7.37
C PHE A 403 18.71 34.34 8.10
N SER A 404 17.99 33.22 8.09
CA SER A 404 16.87 32.97 9.00
C SER A 404 16.83 31.49 9.38
N GLN A 405 16.93 31.18 10.67
CA GLN A 405 16.98 29.81 11.16
C GLN A 405 15.62 29.11 11.01
N SER A 406 15.58 27.94 10.36
CA SER A 406 14.35 27.13 10.27
C SER A 406 13.95 26.51 11.62
N GLY A 407 12.66 26.30 11.84
CA GLY A 407 12.11 25.82 13.11
C GLY A 407 12.61 24.42 13.53
N TYR A 408 12.87 23.53 12.57
CA TYR A 408 13.37 22.18 12.87
C TYR A 408 14.90 22.12 13.06
N THR A 409 15.63 23.24 12.98
CA THR A 409 17.09 23.28 13.21
C THR A 409 17.44 22.80 14.62
N GLU A 410 16.64 23.19 15.64
CA GLU A 410 16.79 22.71 17.02
C GLU A 410 16.59 21.18 17.11
N SER A 411 15.57 20.64 16.44
CA SER A 411 15.33 19.19 16.37
C SER A 411 16.53 18.42 15.77
N VAL A 412 17.22 18.98 14.78
CA VAL A 412 18.40 18.35 14.17
C VAL A 412 19.60 18.35 15.12
N ILE A 413 19.85 19.46 15.83
CA ILE A 413 20.88 19.52 16.89
C ILE A 413 20.55 18.50 17.98
N HIS A 414 19.27 18.40 18.38
CA HIS A 414 18.80 17.43 19.36
C HIS A 414 19.00 15.97 18.91
N ILE A 415 18.86 15.68 17.61
CA ILE A 415 19.14 14.35 17.03
C ILE A 415 20.63 13.99 17.15
N ALA A 416 21.52 14.89 16.75
CA ALA A 416 22.97 14.65 16.83
C ALA A 416 23.44 14.47 18.29
N VAL A 417 22.93 15.28 19.22
CA VAL A 417 23.16 15.14 20.66
C VAL A 417 22.64 13.79 21.19
N THR A 418 21.43 13.39 20.77
CA THR A 418 20.82 12.11 21.19
C THR A 418 21.62 10.90 20.71
N LEU A 419 22.01 10.87 19.43
CA LEU A 419 22.82 9.80 18.87
C LEU A 419 24.21 9.74 19.54
N THR A 420 24.84 10.88 19.75
CA THR A 420 26.18 10.94 20.35
C THR A 420 26.17 10.46 21.81
N GLU A 421 25.24 10.94 22.64
CA GLU A 421 25.17 10.52 24.04
C GLU A 421 24.69 9.06 24.19
N ALA A 422 23.79 8.59 23.32
CA ALA A 422 23.44 7.17 23.26
C ALA A 422 24.67 6.30 22.93
N LEU A 423 25.48 6.71 21.94
CA LEU A 423 26.70 6.00 21.56
C LEU A 423 27.74 6.03 22.68
N LYS A 424 27.88 7.15 23.40
CA LYS A 424 28.75 7.27 24.58
C LYS A 424 28.37 6.25 25.66
N ILE A 425 27.07 6.14 25.96
CA ILE A 425 26.54 5.20 26.95
C ILE A 425 26.70 3.73 26.49
N VAL A 426 26.53 3.43 25.19
CA VAL A 426 26.80 2.08 24.65
C VAL A 426 28.29 1.75 24.71
N ARG A 427 29.17 2.67 24.28
CA ARG A 427 30.63 2.54 24.34
C ARG A 427 31.11 2.25 25.76
N GLN A 428 30.65 3.01 26.76
CA GLN A 428 31.01 2.81 28.17
C GLN A 428 30.52 1.47 28.77
N LYS A 429 29.48 0.84 28.20
CA LYS A 429 28.97 -0.47 28.64
C LYS A 429 29.64 -1.65 27.95
N VAL A 430 30.16 -1.44 26.75
CA VAL A 430 30.75 -2.49 25.90
C VAL A 430 32.28 -2.52 26.02
N CYS A 431 32.93 -1.35 26.10
CA CYS A 431 34.38 -1.21 26.10
C CYS A 431 34.98 -1.26 27.51
N LYS A 432 35.97 -2.15 27.70
CA LYS A 432 36.76 -2.27 28.94
C LYS A 432 37.84 -1.19 29.10
N LYS A 433 38.17 -0.48 28.01
CA LYS A 433 39.13 0.63 28.00
C LYS A 433 38.37 1.97 27.92
N PRO A 434 38.85 3.03 28.60
CA PRO A 434 38.12 4.30 28.67
C PRO A 434 38.13 5.09 27.37
N ASN A 435 39.10 4.89 26.46
CA ASN A 435 39.29 5.74 25.27
C ASN A 435 39.27 4.92 23.98
N GLY A 436 38.84 5.55 22.89
CA GLY A 436 38.79 5.00 21.54
C GLY A 436 37.68 3.98 21.31
N VAL A 437 37.71 3.39 20.12
CA VAL A 437 36.92 2.22 19.74
C VAL A 437 37.54 0.96 20.36
N CYS A 438 36.71 0.08 20.91
CA CYS A 438 37.13 -1.27 21.29
C CYS A 438 36.66 -2.31 20.26
N THR A 439 37.40 -3.41 20.14
CA THR A 439 37.03 -4.55 19.28
C THR A 439 35.67 -5.15 19.65
N GLU A 440 35.29 -5.10 20.94
CA GLU A 440 33.95 -5.48 21.38
C GLU A 440 32.82 -4.57 20.86
N LEU A 441 33.11 -3.32 20.46
CA LEU A 441 32.13 -2.39 19.88
C LEU A 441 32.00 -2.59 18.36
N LEU A 442 33.13 -2.75 17.64
CA LEU A 442 33.14 -3.05 16.20
C LEU A 442 32.38 -4.36 15.89
N ASN A 443 32.62 -5.39 16.70
CA ASN A 443 31.98 -6.70 16.52
C ASN A 443 30.57 -6.79 17.14
N ASN A 444 30.00 -5.69 17.62
CA ASN A 444 28.71 -5.71 18.33
C ASN A 444 27.53 -5.75 17.34
N LYS A 445 27.15 -6.96 16.92
CA LYS A 445 25.95 -7.20 16.09
C LYS A 445 24.62 -6.74 16.71
N MET A 446 24.61 -6.29 17.96
CA MET A 446 23.44 -5.70 18.63
C MET A 446 23.60 -4.18 18.86
N ILE A 447 24.60 -3.52 18.27
CA ILE A 447 24.88 -2.10 18.54
C ILE A 447 23.68 -1.20 18.26
N LEU A 448 23.00 -1.41 17.13
CA LEU A 448 21.77 -0.71 16.74
C LEU A 448 20.63 -0.93 17.75
N SER A 449 20.36 -2.18 18.13
CA SER A 449 19.35 -2.51 19.14
C SER A 449 19.70 -1.93 20.52
N ASN A 450 20.98 -1.87 20.87
CA ASN A 450 21.46 -1.26 22.10
C ASN A 450 21.25 0.26 22.07
N MET A 451 21.60 0.94 20.98
CA MET A 451 21.33 2.37 20.76
C MET A 451 19.84 2.68 20.94
N THR A 452 18.96 1.98 20.23
CA THR A 452 17.49 2.07 20.36
C THR A 452 17.01 1.88 21.81
N ASN A 453 17.59 0.93 22.55
CA ASN A 453 17.24 0.67 23.95
C ASN A 453 17.80 1.69 24.95
N ILE A 454 18.87 2.42 24.59
CA ILE A 454 19.35 3.58 25.36
C ILE A 454 18.49 4.80 25.08
N ILE A 455 18.17 5.11 23.82
CA ILE A 455 17.38 6.30 23.44
C ILE A 455 15.99 6.29 24.10
N LYS A 456 15.33 5.12 24.20
CA LYS A 456 14.07 4.93 24.97
C LYS A 456 14.14 5.31 26.46
N LYS A 457 15.33 5.51 27.02
CA LYS A 457 15.59 5.76 28.45
C LYS A 457 16.51 6.97 28.67
N ILE A 458 16.85 7.70 27.61
CA ILE A 458 17.79 8.82 27.67
C ILE A 458 17.07 10.06 28.19
N ASN A 459 17.79 10.86 28.97
CA ASN A 459 17.29 12.11 29.55
C ASN A 459 18.46 13.10 29.57
N ILE A 460 18.55 13.95 28.54
CA ILE A 460 19.71 14.79 28.26
C ILE A 460 19.37 16.24 28.61
N SER A 461 19.87 16.73 29.73
CA SER A 461 19.84 18.16 30.06
C SER A 461 21.14 18.82 29.60
N TYR A 462 21.06 19.90 28.82
CA TYR A 462 22.25 20.66 28.42
C TYR A 462 22.88 21.33 29.64
N THR A 463 24.11 20.96 29.99
CA THR A 463 24.82 21.46 31.18
C THR A 463 26.29 21.70 30.88
N ASN A 464 26.97 22.51 31.70
CA ASN A 464 28.43 22.76 31.67
C ASN A 464 29.31 21.48 31.81
N LYS A 465 28.72 20.28 31.92
CA LYS A 465 29.43 19.00 31.91
C LYS A 465 29.55 18.38 30.51
N MET A 466 28.75 18.86 29.55
CA MET A 466 28.86 18.51 28.15
C MET A 466 29.90 19.43 27.50
N THR A 467 30.87 18.88 26.77
CA THR A 467 31.89 19.69 26.06
C THR A 467 31.35 20.39 24.80
N PHE A 468 30.09 20.11 24.42
CA PHE A 468 29.30 20.81 23.41
C PHE A 468 27.86 21.06 23.96
N HIS A 469 27.14 22.08 23.47
CA HIS A 469 26.86 23.25 24.31
C HIS A 469 26.35 24.53 23.61
N PRO A 470 25.22 24.62 22.87
CA PRO A 470 24.67 25.93 22.50
C PRO A 470 24.36 26.78 23.75
N LYS A 471 24.87 28.02 23.84
CA LYS A 471 24.77 28.88 25.04
C LYS A 471 23.32 29.09 25.51
N LYS A 472 22.36 29.14 24.58
CA LYS A 472 20.94 29.37 24.92
C LYS A 472 20.25 28.16 25.54
N TYR A 473 20.66 26.95 25.16
CA TYR A 473 20.10 25.68 25.64
C TYR A 473 20.61 25.28 27.02
N LEU A 474 21.79 25.78 27.42
CA LEU A 474 22.42 25.55 28.72
C LEU A 474 21.44 25.79 29.89
N ASN A 475 21.10 24.72 30.61
CA ASN A 475 20.12 24.65 31.70
C ASN A 475 18.69 25.11 31.32
N LYS A 476 18.35 25.15 30.02
CA LYS A 476 17.03 25.56 29.47
C LYS A 476 16.46 24.64 28.37
N ARG A 477 17.07 23.47 28.17
CA ARG A 477 16.53 22.42 27.28
C ARG A 477 16.79 21.04 27.87
N ASN A 478 15.82 20.16 27.70
CA ASN A 478 15.92 18.76 28.09
C ASN A 478 15.32 17.82 27.05
N ILE A 479 16.12 16.88 26.55
CA ILE A 479 15.69 15.87 25.57
C ILE A 479 15.30 14.58 26.33
N GLN A 480 14.03 14.19 26.24
CA GLN A 480 13.53 12.93 26.78
C GLN A 480 12.42 12.38 25.86
N PHE A 481 12.41 11.07 25.64
CA PHE A 481 11.40 10.39 24.79
C PHE A 481 10.38 9.61 25.62
N ASN A 482 9.15 9.52 25.10
CA ASN A 482 8.14 8.58 25.55
C ASN A 482 8.56 7.15 25.14
N ALA A 483 8.85 6.29 26.11
CA ALA A 483 9.34 4.93 25.86
C ALA A 483 8.36 4.02 25.09
N THR A 484 7.06 4.39 25.05
CA THR A 484 6.00 3.65 24.34
C THR A 484 5.76 4.21 22.93
N THR A 485 5.72 5.53 22.76
CA THR A 485 5.36 6.15 21.47
C THR A 485 6.55 6.64 20.64
N GLY A 486 7.75 6.74 21.22
CA GLY A 486 8.93 7.30 20.55
C GLY A 486 8.94 8.82 20.43
N ASP A 487 7.89 9.51 20.87
CA ASP A 487 7.78 10.98 20.79
C ASP A 487 8.65 11.68 21.83
N ILE A 488 9.27 12.80 21.45
CA ILE A 488 9.86 13.73 22.43
C ILE A 488 8.76 14.27 23.36
N LEU A 489 9.08 14.32 24.65
CA LEU A 489 8.20 14.93 25.65
C LEU A 489 8.29 16.47 25.55
N PRO A 490 7.17 17.22 25.60
CA PRO A 490 7.22 18.69 25.55
C PRO A 490 8.08 19.28 26.68
N ASP A 491 9.11 20.04 26.32
CA ASP A 491 9.87 20.83 27.28
C ASP A 491 8.99 21.96 27.82
N LYS A 492 8.78 21.97 29.14
CA LYS A 492 7.90 22.92 29.83
C LYS A 492 8.58 24.23 30.22
N SER A 493 9.87 24.39 29.91
CA SER A 493 10.62 25.63 30.15
C SER A 493 10.46 26.68 29.04
N VAL A 494 9.84 26.28 27.92
CA VAL A 494 9.53 27.14 26.76
C VAL A 494 8.13 26.87 26.22
N PRO A 495 7.54 27.78 25.42
CA PRO A 495 6.38 27.48 24.58
C PRO A 495 6.66 26.32 23.61
N GLN A 496 5.62 25.58 23.23
CA GLN A 496 5.69 24.51 22.24
C GLN A 496 5.52 25.07 20.81
N TYR A 497 4.59 26.02 20.64
CA TYR A 497 4.31 26.68 19.37
C TYR A 497 4.17 28.19 19.53
N LEU A 498 4.30 28.90 18.42
CA LEU A 498 4.12 30.36 18.30
C LEU A 498 3.08 30.65 17.22
N VAL A 499 2.24 31.66 17.45
CA VAL A 499 1.20 32.09 16.51
C VAL A 499 1.56 33.48 15.97
N HIS A 500 1.60 33.59 14.65
CA HIS A 500 1.95 34.81 13.92
C HIS A 500 0.82 35.23 12.99
N ASN A 501 0.67 36.54 12.77
CA ASN A 501 -0.28 37.11 11.81
C ASN A 501 0.50 37.89 10.75
N TYR A 502 0.25 37.58 9.47
CA TYR A 502 0.88 38.24 8.34
C TYR A 502 0.13 39.53 8.01
N LYS A 503 0.81 40.67 8.13
CA LYS A 503 0.15 41.98 8.04
C LYS A 503 1.02 43.03 7.35
N ARG A 504 0.38 44.10 6.85
CA ARG A 504 1.08 45.29 6.35
C ARG A 504 1.76 46.04 7.50
N CYS A 505 2.96 46.53 7.25
CA CYS A 505 3.81 47.27 8.18
C CYS A 505 4.73 48.28 7.45
N GLY A 506 5.64 48.92 8.21
CA GLY A 506 6.36 50.12 7.75
C GLY A 506 5.52 51.40 7.87
N HIS A 507 6.16 52.57 7.78
CA HIS A 507 5.54 53.87 8.09
C HIS A 507 4.40 54.27 7.12
N TYR A 508 4.36 53.66 5.93
CA TYR A 508 3.32 53.86 4.90
C TYR A 508 2.48 52.61 4.63
N GLY A 509 2.68 51.51 5.35
CA GLY A 509 1.94 50.25 5.15
C GLY A 509 2.22 49.55 3.81
N THR A 510 3.36 49.82 3.18
CA THR A 510 3.76 49.30 1.85
C THR A 510 4.65 48.05 1.90
N GLN A 511 4.93 47.53 3.09
CA GLN A 511 5.70 46.30 3.31
C GLN A 511 4.85 45.29 4.09
N HIS A 512 5.18 44.01 4.01
CA HIS A 512 4.52 42.95 4.78
C HIS A 512 5.48 42.35 5.80
N CYS A 513 4.96 41.91 6.95
CA CYS A 513 5.74 41.19 7.95
C CYS A 513 4.86 40.32 8.84
N LEU A 514 5.50 39.30 9.44
CA LEU A 514 4.90 38.43 10.46
C LEU A 514 5.05 39.06 11.85
N GLU A 515 3.93 39.41 12.47
CA GLU A 515 3.93 39.79 13.89
C GLU A 515 3.58 38.59 14.77
N ARG A 516 4.35 38.37 15.84
CA ARG A 516 4.00 37.38 16.88
C ARG A 516 2.82 37.89 17.71
N VAL A 517 1.69 37.19 17.56
CA VAL A 517 0.42 37.53 18.22
C VAL A 517 0.07 36.58 19.36
N GLY A 518 0.63 35.37 19.40
CA GLY A 518 0.42 34.44 20.51
C GLY A 518 1.53 33.38 20.70
N LYS A 519 1.41 32.62 21.78
CA LYS A 519 2.25 31.47 22.15
C LYS A 519 1.39 30.34 22.73
N TYR A 520 1.72 29.09 22.43
CA TYR A 520 1.10 27.91 23.04
C TYR A 520 2.07 27.31 24.05
N GLU A 521 1.67 27.24 25.32
CA GLU A 521 2.55 26.86 26.42
C GLU A 521 1.77 26.10 27.50
N ASN A 522 2.32 24.98 27.99
CA ASN A 522 1.72 24.16 29.04
C ASN A 522 0.27 23.68 28.75
N GLY A 523 -0.10 23.57 27.47
CA GLY A 523 -1.41 23.09 27.01
C GLY A 523 -2.47 24.17 26.81
N ALA A 524 -2.11 25.46 26.82
CA ALA A 524 -3.02 26.57 26.57
C ALA A 524 -2.43 27.61 25.60
N LEU A 525 -3.30 28.24 24.81
CA LEU A 525 -2.96 29.37 23.93
C LEU A 525 -3.12 30.72 24.65
N ASP A 526 -2.02 31.46 24.75
CA ASP A 526 -2.01 32.89 25.08
C ASP A 526 -1.92 33.70 23.78
N ILE A 527 -3.00 34.40 23.40
CA ILE A 527 -3.09 35.14 22.12
C ILE A 527 -3.69 36.54 22.29
N ASN A 528 -3.01 37.54 21.74
CA ASN A 528 -3.39 38.93 21.80
C ASN A 528 -4.03 39.39 20.48
N LEU A 529 -5.37 39.28 20.41
CA LEU A 529 -6.17 39.63 19.24
C LEU A 529 -6.03 41.12 18.81
N THR A 530 -5.66 42.04 19.72
CA THR A 530 -5.56 43.48 19.38
C THR A 530 -4.44 43.80 18.39
N LYS A 531 -3.40 42.95 18.39
CA LYS A 531 -2.26 43.00 17.47
C LYS A 531 -2.66 42.61 16.04
N MET A 532 -3.49 41.58 15.92
CA MET A 532 -3.92 40.97 14.65
C MET A 532 -4.71 41.95 13.78
N LYS A 533 -4.61 41.80 12.45
CA LYS A 533 -5.37 42.58 11.47
C LYS A 533 -5.91 41.63 10.40
N PHE A 534 -7.18 41.80 10.03
CA PHE A 534 -7.76 41.21 8.83
C PHE A 534 -8.01 42.31 7.80
N TYR A 535 -7.80 41.96 6.53
CA TYR A 535 -7.91 42.84 5.38
C TYR A 535 -9.11 42.37 4.56
N LEU A 536 -10.05 43.27 4.29
CA LEU A 536 -11.35 43.01 3.67
C LEU A 536 -11.71 44.19 2.74
N ASP A 537 -12.65 44.01 1.81
CA ASP A 537 -13.19 45.06 0.92
C ASP A 537 -13.56 46.37 1.65
N ALA A 538 -14.08 46.26 2.88
CA ALA A 538 -14.49 47.39 3.71
C ALA A 538 -13.33 48.11 4.45
N GLY A 539 -12.09 47.65 4.27
CA GLY A 539 -10.89 48.15 4.93
C GLY A 539 -10.41 47.32 6.13
N VAL A 540 -9.29 47.73 6.71
CA VAL A 540 -8.61 47.04 7.82
C VAL A 540 -9.52 46.99 9.04
N THR A 541 -9.87 45.77 9.45
CA THR A 541 -10.92 45.53 10.46
C THR A 541 -10.37 44.85 11.72
N ASP A 542 -11.04 45.10 12.84
CA ASP A 542 -10.79 44.46 14.14
C ASP A 542 -11.26 43.00 14.10
N VAL A 543 -10.33 42.06 14.29
CA VAL A 543 -10.58 40.62 14.19
C VAL A 543 -11.67 40.12 15.15
N THR A 544 -11.88 40.81 16.27
CA THR A 544 -12.89 40.43 17.28
C THR A 544 -14.34 40.61 16.80
N LYS A 545 -14.54 41.32 15.68
CA LYS A 545 -15.85 41.53 15.04
C LYS A 545 -16.21 40.45 14.01
N TYR A 546 -15.29 39.52 13.72
CA TYR A 546 -15.38 38.57 12.61
C TYR A 546 -15.68 37.16 13.14
N THR A 547 -16.87 36.96 13.73
CA THR A 547 -17.27 35.75 14.48
C THR A 547 -18.39 34.96 13.77
N SER A 548 -18.31 33.63 13.69
CA SER A 548 -19.32 32.78 13.00
C SER A 548 -20.12 31.89 13.97
N THR A 549 -21.38 31.62 13.63
CA THR A 549 -22.31 30.76 14.39
C THR A 549 -22.72 29.53 13.58
N CYS A 550 -22.49 28.32 14.11
CA CYS A 550 -22.84 27.08 13.41
C CYS A 550 -24.36 26.92 13.23
N PRO A 551 -24.86 26.61 12.01
CA PRO A 551 -26.26 26.30 11.80
C PRO A 551 -26.69 25.03 12.54
N GLU A 552 -27.85 25.06 13.18
CA GLU A 552 -28.42 23.96 13.99
C GLU A 552 -28.46 22.60 13.23
N LYS A 553 -28.77 22.64 11.93
CA LYS A 553 -28.77 21.46 11.03
C LYS A 553 -27.38 20.90 10.72
N CYS A 554 -26.33 21.71 10.86
CA CYS A 554 -24.95 21.30 10.57
C CYS A 554 -24.43 20.39 11.70
N ILE A 555 -24.79 20.66 12.96
CA ILE A 555 -24.51 19.76 14.10
C ILE A 555 -25.13 18.37 13.84
N THR A 556 -26.40 18.32 13.40
CA THR A 556 -27.07 17.06 13.03
C THR A 556 -26.42 16.37 11.83
N CYS A 557 -25.85 17.14 10.90
CA CYS A 557 -25.15 16.61 9.73
C CYS A 557 -23.76 16.05 10.09
N ILE A 558 -23.04 16.69 11.02
CA ILE A 558 -21.77 16.20 11.55
C ILE A 558 -21.98 14.87 12.28
N GLN A 559 -23.02 14.77 13.13
CA GLN A 559 -23.42 13.52 13.77
C GLN A 559 -23.81 12.41 12.76
N GLN A 560 -24.27 12.77 11.56
CA GLN A 560 -24.50 11.83 10.45
C GLN A 560 -23.25 11.55 9.58
N ILE A 561 -22.20 12.36 9.72
CA ILE A 561 -20.87 12.13 9.12
C ILE A 561 -20.03 11.23 10.03
N GLU A 562 -20.26 11.23 11.35
CA GLU A 562 -19.73 10.24 12.29
C GLU A 562 -20.20 8.81 11.94
N GLU A 563 -21.41 8.63 11.40
CA GLU A 563 -21.89 7.36 10.83
C GLU A 563 -21.33 7.02 9.42
N ARG A 564 -20.27 7.71 8.97
CA ARG A 564 -19.42 7.17 7.89
C ARG A 564 -18.43 6.16 8.45
N ASP A 565 -18.96 4.97 8.76
CA ASP A 565 -18.17 3.80 9.11
C ASP A 565 -16.92 3.68 8.19
N LYS A 566 -15.70 3.66 8.77
CA LYS A 566 -14.44 3.41 8.01
C LYS A 566 -14.56 2.17 7.13
N PHE A 567 -15.35 1.19 7.60
CA PHE A 567 -15.91 0.12 6.79
C PHE A 567 -17.42 -0.04 7.08
N PRO A 568 -18.33 0.29 6.14
CA PRO A 568 -19.75 0.02 6.34
C PRO A 568 -20.00 -1.49 6.35
N VAL A 569 -20.76 -1.94 7.33
CA VAL A 569 -21.14 -3.35 7.53
C VAL A 569 -22.64 -3.52 7.67
N ILE A 570 -23.11 -4.77 7.59
CA ILE A 570 -24.39 -5.19 8.15
C ILE A 570 -24.10 -6.11 9.31
N TYR A 571 -24.57 -5.77 10.50
CA TYR A 571 -24.57 -6.68 11.65
C TYR A 571 -25.90 -7.43 11.73
N ILE A 572 -25.82 -8.72 12.05
CA ILE A 572 -26.96 -9.57 12.40
C ILE A 572 -26.55 -10.30 13.67
N GLU A 573 -27.30 -10.07 14.75
CA GLU A 573 -27.04 -10.69 16.03
C GLU A 573 -27.23 -12.21 16.00
N GLY A 574 -26.42 -12.92 16.78
CA GLY A 574 -26.53 -14.34 17.04
C GLY A 574 -25.44 -14.82 17.99
N ASP A 575 -25.59 -16.04 18.52
CA ASP A 575 -24.65 -16.65 19.45
C ASP A 575 -23.31 -16.98 18.78
N ILE A 576 -23.38 -17.37 17.50
CA ILE A 576 -22.24 -17.65 16.61
C ILE A 576 -22.36 -16.75 15.37
N LEU A 577 -21.27 -16.15 14.91
CA LEU A 577 -21.26 -15.27 13.73
C LEU A 577 -20.46 -15.87 12.56
N ILE A 578 -20.98 -15.69 11.34
CA ILE A 578 -20.21 -15.84 10.09
C ILE A 578 -19.85 -14.44 9.58
N MET A 579 -18.55 -14.17 9.37
CA MET A 579 -18.11 -12.91 8.78
C MET A 579 -18.07 -13.05 7.25
N ALA A 580 -18.88 -12.30 6.52
CA ALA A 580 -19.15 -12.54 5.10
C ALA A 580 -18.74 -11.36 4.21
N GLY A 581 -17.78 -11.59 3.31
CA GLY A 581 -17.24 -10.56 2.41
C GLY A 581 -17.79 -10.68 0.99
N PHE A 582 -18.63 -9.74 0.59
CA PHE A 582 -19.18 -9.65 -0.77
C PHE A 582 -18.60 -8.45 -1.54
N PRO A 583 -18.55 -8.47 -2.87
CA PRO A 583 -18.23 -7.29 -3.67
C PRO A 583 -19.54 -6.58 -3.99
N VAL A 584 -19.98 -5.64 -3.15
CA VAL A 584 -21.14 -4.80 -3.47
C VAL A 584 -20.75 -3.75 -4.51
N HIS A 585 -19.55 -3.18 -4.40
CA HIS A 585 -18.99 -2.21 -5.35
C HIS A 585 -17.91 -2.81 -6.26
N VAL A 586 -17.59 -2.13 -7.36
CA VAL A 586 -16.35 -2.37 -8.11
C VAL A 586 -15.14 -1.77 -7.38
N GLN A 587 -13.93 -2.13 -7.80
CA GLN A 587 -12.72 -1.54 -7.25
C GLN A 587 -12.65 -0.05 -7.62
N GLY A 588 -12.36 0.81 -6.63
CA GLY A 588 -12.21 2.25 -6.83
C GLY A 588 -10.87 2.64 -7.46
N ASP A 589 -10.71 3.93 -7.76
CA ASP A 589 -9.51 4.47 -8.39
C ASP A 589 -8.28 4.48 -7.47
N LYS A 590 -8.48 4.39 -6.14
CA LYS A 590 -7.44 4.10 -5.14
C LYS A 590 -7.62 2.67 -4.60
N PRO A 591 -6.56 1.91 -4.26
CA PRO A 591 -6.70 0.48 -3.95
C PRO A 591 -7.62 0.14 -2.76
N PHE A 592 -7.71 0.99 -1.74
CA PHE A 592 -8.58 0.78 -0.57
C PHE A 592 -10.03 1.29 -0.75
N THR A 593 -10.29 2.02 -1.83
CA THR A 593 -11.59 2.66 -2.12
C THR A 593 -12.50 1.81 -3.00
N CYS A 594 -13.77 2.18 -3.01
CA CYS A 594 -14.83 1.54 -3.78
C CYS A 594 -15.23 2.44 -4.95
N GLY A 595 -15.53 1.84 -6.10
CA GLY A 595 -16.14 2.51 -7.23
C GLY A 595 -17.66 2.45 -7.15
N ALA A 596 -18.34 2.50 -8.30
CA ALA A 596 -19.79 2.36 -8.38
C ALA A 596 -20.30 0.95 -7.99
N VAL A 597 -21.58 0.86 -7.62
CA VAL A 597 -22.24 -0.39 -7.23
C VAL A 597 -22.26 -1.41 -8.37
N ARG A 598 -22.08 -2.70 -8.06
CA ARG A 598 -22.09 -3.77 -9.06
C ARG A 598 -23.51 -4.07 -9.51
N TRP A 599 -23.68 -4.11 -10.83
CA TRP A 599 -24.90 -4.49 -11.53
C TRP A 599 -25.16 -6.01 -11.58
N GLY A 600 -24.22 -6.83 -11.10
CA GLY A 600 -24.31 -8.29 -11.04
C GLY A 600 -23.17 -8.88 -10.19
N ALA A 601 -23.43 -10.02 -9.56
CA ALA A 601 -22.59 -10.63 -8.54
C ALA A 601 -22.22 -9.64 -7.43
N GLY A 602 -23.22 -9.11 -6.72
CA GLY A 602 -23.07 -8.08 -5.68
C GLY A 602 -24.19 -8.11 -4.64
N VAL A 603 -25.13 -7.16 -4.69
CA VAL A 603 -26.25 -7.07 -3.73
C VAL A 603 -27.10 -8.34 -3.72
N ASP A 604 -27.28 -9.00 -4.86
CA ASP A 604 -27.97 -10.29 -4.96
C ASP A 604 -27.25 -11.44 -4.23
N LEU A 605 -25.92 -11.39 -4.12
CA LEU A 605 -25.14 -12.32 -3.30
C LEU A 605 -25.32 -12.04 -1.79
N VAL A 606 -25.39 -10.76 -1.39
CA VAL A 606 -25.75 -10.37 -0.02
C VAL A 606 -27.15 -10.88 0.32
N GLU A 607 -28.13 -10.68 -0.56
CA GLU A 607 -29.50 -11.19 -0.35
C GLU A 607 -29.57 -12.72 -0.31
N ALA A 608 -28.75 -13.43 -1.09
CA ALA A 608 -28.66 -14.89 -1.07
C ALA A 608 -28.11 -15.43 0.25
N PHE A 609 -27.11 -14.75 0.82
CA PHE A 609 -26.56 -15.06 2.15
C PHE A 609 -27.58 -14.78 3.27
N LEU A 610 -28.27 -13.63 3.22
CA LEU A 610 -29.35 -13.30 4.15
C LEU A 610 -30.49 -14.33 4.12
N PHE A 611 -30.88 -14.78 2.92
CA PHE A 611 -31.88 -15.82 2.71
C PHE A 611 -31.44 -17.18 3.28
N ALA A 612 -30.18 -17.56 3.07
CA ALA A 612 -29.63 -18.81 3.61
C ALA A 612 -29.54 -18.79 5.15
N LEU A 613 -29.16 -17.65 5.76
CA LEU A 613 -29.23 -17.47 7.22
C LEU A 613 -30.67 -17.52 7.75
N GLU A 614 -31.65 -16.99 7.01
CA GLU A 614 -33.05 -17.11 7.39
C GLU A 614 -33.50 -18.58 7.39
N GLN A 615 -33.13 -19.38 6.38
CA GLN A 615 -33.41 -20.82 6.38
C GLN A 615 -32.78 -21.55 7.57
N VAL A 616 -31.52 -21.26 7.86
CA VAL A 616 -30.75 -21.85 8.98
C VAL A 616 -31.36 -21.51 10.35
N ASN A 617 -31.93 -20.32 10.52
CA ASN A 617 -32.49 -19.86 11.79
C ASN A 617 -34.02 -20.02 11.92
N ARG A 618 -34.73 -20.40 10.85
CA ARG A 618 -36.19 -20.55 10.87
C ARG A 618 -36.62 -21.69 11.80
N GLN A 619 -37.43 -21.36 12.80
CA GLN A 619 -38.01 -22.30 13.77
C GLN A 619 -39.45 -22.70 13.40
N PRO A 620 -39.88 -23.94 13.65
CA PRO A 620 -39.05 -25.08 14.05
C PRO A 620 -38.13 -25.53 12.90
N ARG A 621 -36.86 -25.83 13.20
CA ARG A 621 -35.90 -26.32 12.20
C ARG A 621 -36.34 -27.66 11.62
N THR A 622 -36.19 -27.83 10.32
CA THR A 622 -36.58 -29.05 9.57
C THR A 622 -35.53 -29.40 8.51
N GLY A 623 -35.69 -30.56 7.86
CA GLY A 623 -34.81 -30.99 6.77
C GLY A 623 -33.35 -31.11 7.20
N ILE A 624 -32.44 -30.55 6.40
CA ILE A 624 -30.99 -30.55 6.64
C ILE A 624 -30.55 -29.73 7.87
N PHE A 625 -31.42 -28.88 8.43
CA PHE A 625 -31.12 -28.04 9.60
C PHE A 625 -31.62 -28.63 10.92
N LYS A 626 -32.33 -29.77 10.90
CA LYS A 626 -32.93 -30.40 12.09
C LYS A 626 -31.92 -30.65 13.23
N ASP A 627 -30.65 -30.91 12.86
CA ASP A 627 -29.58 -31.28 13.79
C ASP A 627 -28.79 -30.06 14.30
N ILE A 628 -29.18 -28.83 13.92
CA ILE A 628 -28.59 -27.60 14.47
C ILE A 628 -29.13 -27.35 15.87
N THR A 629 -28.23 -27.17 16.86
CA THR A 629 -28.55 -26.94 18.29
C THR A 629 -29.73 -26.01 18.44
N LYS A 630 -30.82 -26.51 19.05
CA LYS A 630 -32.16 -25.91 18.99
C LYS A 630 -32.16 -24.42 19.32
N ASP A 631 -31.46 -24.06 20.38
CA ASP A 631 -31.47 -22.72 20.98
C ASP A 631 -30.29 -21.84 20.50
N MET A 632 -29.42 -22.37 19.63
CA MET A 632 -28.33 -21.61 18.97
C MET A 632 -28.85 -20.84 17.76
N THR A 633 -28.45 -19.59 17.63
CA THR A 633 -28.66 -18.72 16.47
C THR A 633 -27.35 -18.42 15.74
N ILE A 634 -27.40 -18.35 14.41
CA ILE A 634 -26.24 -18.00 13.58
C ILE A 634 -26.45 -16.61 12.97
N GLY A 635 -25.75 -15.62 13.51
CA GLY A 635 -25.70 -14.24 13.03
C GLY A 635 -24.56 -14.01 12.04
N ALA A 636 -24.29 -12.74 11.72
CA ALA A 636 -23.24 -12.37 10.78
C ALA A 636 -22.69 -10.95 10.94
N ILE A 637 -21.48 -10.74 10.40
CA ILE A 637 -20.92 -9.43 10.08
C ILE A 637 -20.66 -9.43 8.57
N ILE A 638 -21.48 -8.72 7.80
CA ILE A 638 -21.38 -8.65 6.34
C ILE A 638 -20.62 -7.38 5.96
N PHE A 639 -19.60 -7.49 5.10
CA PHE A 639 -18.77 -6.35 4.70
C PHE A 639 -18.54 -6.30 3.18
N ASP A 640 -18.24 -5.09 2.70
CA ASP A 640 -17.98 -4.86 1.28
C ASP A 640 -16.47 -4.89 0.95
N THR A 641 -16.09 -5.94 0.23
CA THR A 641 -14.76 -6.13 -0.38
C THR A 641 -14.46 -5.15 -1.50
N CYS A 642 -15.49 -4.52 -2.10
CA CYS A 642 -15.42 -3.68 -3.30
C CYS A 642 -14.64 -4.33 -4.47
N TYR A 643 -14.62 -5.68 -4.54
CA TYR A 643 -13.78 -6.44 -5.45
C TYR A 643 -12.29 -6.03 -5.42
N SER A 644 -11.79 -5.44 -4.32
CA SER A 644 -10.39 -5.05 -4.13
C SER A 644 -9.68 -6.02 -3.20
N GLN A 645 -8.49 -6.47 -3.62
CA GLN A 645 -7.63 -7.31 -2.78
C GLN A 645 -7.25 -6.58 -1.48
N LEU A 646 -6.70 -5.36 -1.60
CA LEU A 646 -6.15 -4.61 -0.47
C LEU A 646 -7.25 -4.11 0.48
N ARG A 647 -8.44 -3.76 -0.02
CA ARG A 647 -9.57 -3.42 0.86
C ARG A 647 -10.07 -4.62 1.67
N SER A 648 -10.23 -5.79 1.04
CA SER A 648 -10.59 -7.04 1.75
C SER A 648 -9.58 -7.36 2.86
N GLN A 649 -8.30 -7.13 2.58
CA GLN A 649 -7.19 -7.39 3.47
C GLN A 649 -7.17 -6.42 4.66
N GLN A 650 -7.34 -5.12 4.39
CA GLN A 650 -7.43 -4.06 5.38
C GLN A 650 -8.61 -4.28 6.34
N PHE A 651 -9.80 -4.62 5.81
CA PHE A 651 -10.98 -4.90 6.64
C PHE A 651 -10.72 -5.99 7.68
N ILE A 652 -10.31 -7.18 7.24
CA ILE A 652 -10.05 -8.31 8.15
C ILE A 652 -8.93 -7.99 9.14
N TYR A 653 -7.86 -7.32 8.68
CA TYR A 653 -6.77 -6.92 9.56
C TYR A 653 -7.25 -5.97 10.66
N SER A 654 -7.82 -4.81 10.31
CA SER A 654 -8.15 -3.76 11.28
C SER A 654 -9.28 -4.16 12.24
N VAL A 655 -10.16 -5.08 11.84
CA VAL A 655 -11.22 -5.62 12.70
C VAL A 655 -10.65 -6.59 13.75
N PHE A 656 -9.80 -7.54 13.33
CA PHE A 656 -9.26 -8.55 14.25
C PHE A 656 -8.04 -8.10 15.06
N THR A 657 -7.40 -6.97 14.72
CA THR A 657 -6.41 -6.30 15.58
C THR A 657 -7.02 -5.24 16.50
N CYS A 658 -8.33 -4.99 16.40
CA CYS A 658 -9.05 -3.89 17.05
C CYS A 658 -8.53 -2.47 16.70
N GLU A 659 -7.70 -2.32 15.66
CA GLU A 659 -7.27 -1.04 15.08
C GLU A 659 -8.44 -0.19 14.56
N THR A 660 -9.60 -0.82 14.29
CA THR A 660 -10.83 -0.12 13.94
C THR A 660 -12.01 -0.77 14.64
N LYS A 661 -12.62 -0.02 15.55
CA LYS A 661 -13.96 -0.34 16.09
C LYS A 661 -14.96 -0.33 14.93
N LEU A 662 -15.69 -1.42 14.74
CA LEU A 662 -16.81 -1.45 13.79
C LEU A 662 -18.01 -0.72 14.40
N THR A 663 -18.79 -0.07 13.54
CA THR A 663 -20.04 0.59 13.89
C THR A 663 -21.20 0.04 13.05
N TYR A 664 -22.39 0.01 13.66
CA TYR A 664 -23.65 -0.34 12.99
C TYR A 664 -24.82 0.36 13.70
N GLU A 665 -25.65 1.09 12.94
CA GLU A 665 -26.79 1.88 13.47
C GLU A 665 -26.42 2.72 14.71
N GLY A 666 -25.36 3.54 14.58
CA GLY A 666 -24.85 4.44 15.61
C GLY A 666 -24.14 3.76 16.80
N LYS A 667 -24.04 2.42 16.82
CA LYS A 667 -23.47 1.66 17.93
C LYS A 667 -22.15 1.01 17.54
N ILE A 668 -21.19 1.04 18.47
CA ILE A 668 -19.96 0.28 18.37
C ILE A 668 -20.27 -1.22 18.55
N LEU A 669 -19.73 -2.06 17.68
CA LEU A 669 -19.65 -3.50 17.86
C LEU A 669 -18.41 -3.79 18.71
N GLU A 670 -18.61 -4.14 19.98
CA GLU A 670 -17.53 -4.38 20.93
C GLU A 670 -16.80 -5.70 20.67
N SER A 671 -15.63 -5.86 21.30
CA SER A 671 -14.71 -6.99 21.03
C SER A 671 -15.32 -8.38 21.31
N ASP A 672 -16.31 -8.49 22.19
CA ASP A 672 -17.05 -9.74 22.43
C ASP A 672 -17.83 -10.17 21.18
N VAL A 673 -18.39 -9.22 20.41
CA VAL A 673 -19.09 -9.50 19.15
C VAL A 673 -18.11 -10.09 18.14
N ILE A 674 -16.90 -9.53 18.03
CA ILE A 674 -15.87 -10.04 17.13
C ILE A 674 -15.37 -11.43 17.56
N SER A 675 -15.34 -11.72 18.87
CA SER A 675 -14.96 -13.05 19.39
C SER A 675 -15.88 -14.17 18.89
N LYS A 676 -17.17 -13.89 18.66
CA LYS A 676 -18.20 -14.85 18.20
C LYS A 676 -18.02 -15.31 16.74
N VAL A 677 -17.04 -14.76 15.99
CA VAL A 677 -16.81 -15.11 14.58
C VAL A 677 -16.16 -16.49 14.45
N ALA A 678 -16.95 -17.47 14.01
CA ALA A 678 -16.52 -18.87 13.84
C ALA A 678 -15.80 -19.12 12.51
N ALA A 679 -16.27 -18.50 11.43
CA ALA A 679 -15.73 -18.70 10.08
C ALA A 679 -15.91 -17.44 9.21
N ILE A 680 -15.09 -17.34 8.16
CA ILE A 680 -15.16 -16.31 7.13
C ILE A 680 -15.79 -16.91 5.86
N LEU A 681 -16.82 -16.28 5.33
CA LEU A 681 -17.40 -16.61 4.02
C LEU A 681 -16.92 -15.59 2.97
N GLY A 682 -16.30 -16.08 1.91
CA GLY A 682 -15.83 -15.26 0.79
C GLY A 682 -14.35 -15.42 0.42
N GLY A 683 -13.85 -14.64 -0.53
CA GLY A 683 -14.59 -13.70 -1.38
C GLY A 683 -15.09 -14.33 -2.67
N LEU A 684 -15.58 -13.49 -3.60
CA LEU A 684 -15.91 -13.88 -4.98
C LEU A 684 -14.63 -14.17 -5.79
N GLY A 685 -13.80 -13.15 -6.02
CA GLY A 685 -12.62 -13.29 -6.88
C GLY A 685 -11.39 -13.85 -6.17
N SER A 686 -10.56 -14.58 -6.92
CA SER A 686 -9.40 -15.31 -6.38
C SER A 686 -8.37 -14.43 -5.68
N SER A 687 -8.17 -13.18 -6.13
CA SER A 687 -7.29 -12.23 -5.44
C SER A 687 -7.81 -11.86 -4.05
N GLN A 688 -9.11 -11.58 -3.92
CA GLN A 688 -9.72 -11.20 -2.65
C GLN A 688 -9.74 -12.39 -1.69
N THR A 689 -10.11 -13.59 -2.17
CA THR A 689 -10.01 -14.83 -1.38
C THR A 689 -8.58 -15.11 -0.92
N LYS A 690 -7.56 -14.93 -1.77
CA LYS A 690 -6.15 -15.08 -1.37
C LYS A 690 -5.75 -14.07 -0.30
N ALA A 691 -6.20 -12.82 -0.39
CA ALA A 691 -5.88 -11.80 0.60
C ALA A 691 -6.52 -12.04 1.98
N LEU A 692 -7.77 -12.51 2.00
CA LEU A 692 -8.45 -12.98 3.20
C LEU A 692 -7.69 -14.21 3.78
N ALA A 693 -7.37 -15.18 2.92
CA ALA A 693 -6.69 -16.43 3.32
C ALA A 693 -5.27 -16.19 3.85
N ASP A 694 -4.56 -15.20 3.31
CA ASP A 694 -3.26 -14.72 3.80
C ASP A 694 -3.33 -14.11 5.22
N ILE A 695 -4.52 -13.87 5.79
CA ILE A 695 -4.71 -13.50 7.20
C ILE A 695 -5.35 -14.65 7.99
N THR A 696 -6.54 -15.13 7.56
CA THR A 696 -7.35 -16.11 8.30
C THR A 696 -6.58 -17.40 8.61
N THR A 697 -5.72 -17.85 7.69
CA THR A 697 -4.83 -19.01 7.87
C THR A 697 -3.92 -18.84 9.10
N LYS A 698 -3.38 -17.63 9.34
CA LYS A 698 -2.45 -17.34 10.44
C LYS A 698 -3.17 -17.16 11.77
N MET A 699 -4.47 -16.88 11.72
CA MET A 699 -5.36 -16.76 12.87
C MET A 699 -6.00 -18.08 13.31
N GLY A 700 -5.77 -19.19 12.59
CA GLY A 700 -6.53 -20.41 12.83
C GLY A 700 -8.02 -20.30 12.47
N LYS A 701 -8.44 -19.31 11.65
CA LYS A 701 -9.84 -19.11 11.30
C LYS A 701 -10.17 -19.80 9.98
N VAL A 702 -11.26 -20.59 10.00
CA VAL A 702 -11.77 -21.29 8.82
C VAL A 702 -12.33 -20.30 7.81
N GLN A 703 -12.00 -20.47 6.53
CA GLN A 703 -12.55 -19.68 5.43
C GLN A 703 -13.17 -20.57 4.35
N CYS A 704 -14.34 -20.19 3.84
CA CYS A 704 -15.00 -20.84 2.71
C CYS A 704 -15.33 -19.83 1.60
N SER A 705 -14.71 -19.97 0.42
CA SER A 705 -15.06 -19.14 -0.75
C SER A 705 -16.24 -19.72 -1.53
N TYR A 706 -17.15 -18.83 -1.93
CA TYR A 706 -18.33 -19.13 -2.74
C TYR A 706 -18.11 -18.91 -4.25
N GLY A 707 -16.90 -18.55 -4.71
CA GLY A 707 -16.68 -18.16 -6.10
C GLY A 707 -15.24 -18.14 -6.62
N SER A 708 -14.22 -18.39 -5.78
CA SER A 708 -12.83 -18.28 -6.20
C SER A 708 -12.25 -19.62 -6.65
N THR A 709 -11.95 -19.69 -7.95
CA THR A 709 -11.66 -20.92 -8.68
C THR A 709 -10.17 -21.14 -9.00
N SER A 710 -9.28 -20.13 -8.83
CA SER A 710 -7.84 -20.25 -9.18
C SER A 710 -7.17 -21.49 -8.55
N PRO A 711 -6.31 -22.22 -9.29
CA PRO A 711 -5.67 -23.45 -8.79
C PRO A 711 -4.78 -23.22 -7.56
N VAL A 712 -4.18 -22.03 -7.37
CA VAL A 712 -3.27 -21.78 -6.22
C VAL A 712 -3.98 -21.91 -4.87
N LEU A 713 -5.31 -21.71 -4.84
CA LEU A 713 -6.15 -21.83 -3.66
C LEU A 713 -6.44 -23.30 -3.24
N SER A 714 -5.97 -24.29 -4.01
CA SER A 714 -5.97 -25.71 -3.58
C SER A 714 -4.71 -26.10 -2.80
N ASN A 715 -3.69 -25.23 -2.68
CA ASN A 715 -2.47 -25.55 -1.95
C ASN A 715 -2.70 -25.62 -0.43
N ARG A 716 -3.00 -26.81 0.12
CA ARG A 716 -3.21 -27.01 1.57
C ARG A 716 -1.96 -26.86 2.45
N LYS A 717 -0.76 -26.66 1.87
CA LYS A 717 0.44 -26.27 2.64
C LYS A 717 0.49 -24.75 2.90
N GLU A 718 0.09 -23.91 1.93
CA GLU A 718 -0.06 -22.46 2.12
C GLU A 718 -1.41 -22.11 2.77
N TYR A 719 -2.46 -22.89 2.48
CA TYR A 719 -3.85 -22.64 2.88
C TYR A 719 -4.55 -23.86 3.50
N PRO A 720 -4.06 -24.36 4.66
CA PRO A 720 -4.72 -25.45 5.38
C PRO A 720 -6.14 -25.11 5.86
N TYR A 721 -6.48 -23.82 6.03
CA TYR A 721 -7.78 -23.37 6.57
C TYR A 721 -8.76 -22.82 5.52
N LEU A 722 -8.47 -23.01 4.23
CA LEU A 722 -9.33 -22.57 3.13
C LEU A 722 -10.06 -23.73 2.46
N MET A 723 -11.38 -23.58 2.33
CA MET A 723 -12.26 -24.41 1.50
C MET A 723 -12.94 -23.55 0.42
N ARG A 724 -13.57 -24.19 -0.55
CA ARG A 724 -14.42 -23.54 -1.55
C ARG A 724 -15.48 -24.49 -2.08
N VAL A 725 -16.69 -23.98 -2.36
CA VAL A 725 -17.80 -24.78 -2.93
C VAL A 725 -17.81 -24.80 -4.47
N VAL A 726 -16.78 -24.24 -5.10
CA VAL A 726 -16.64 -24.13 -6.57
C VAL A 726 -15.46 -24.95 -7.08
N THR A 727 -15.59 -25.45 -8.32
CA THR A 727 -14.55 -26.26 -8.97
C THR A 727 -13.26 -25.46 -9.21
N PRO A 728 -12.07 -26.04 -8.96
CA PRO A 728 -10.81 -25.43 -9.35
C PRO A 728 -10.64 -25.33 -10.88
N ASP A 729 -10.04 -24.24 -11.35
CA ASP A 729 -9.91 -23.96 -12.79
C ASP A 729 -8.94 -24.88 -13.53
N ASP A 730 -8.15 -25.73 -12.85
CA ASP A 730 -7.36 -26.75 -13.56
C ASP A 730 -8.26 -27.72 -14.33
N LYS A 731 -9.47 -27.97 -13.82
CA LYS A 731 -10.50 -28.77 -14.49
C LYS A 731 -11.08 -28.02 -15.71
N GLN A 732 -11.31 -26.71 -15.58
CA GLN A 732 -11.75 -25.88 -16.71
C GLN A 732 -10.69 -25.85 -17.82
N VAL A 733 -9.44 -25.55 -17.48
CA VAL A 733 -8.34 -25.44 -18.45
C VAL A 733 -8.11 -26.78 -19.15
N ALA A 734 -8.20 -27.92 -18.44
CA ALA A 734 -8.16 -29.24 -19.07
C ALA A 734 -9.28 -29.40 -20.12
N GLY A 735 -10.51 -28.98 -19.81
CA GLY A 735 -11.63 -28.94 -20.78
C GLY A 735 -11.38 -28.00 -21.97
N MET A 736 -10.79 -26.82 -21.75
CA MET A 736 -10.41 -25.87 -22.79
C MET A 736 -9.33 -26.43 -23.74
N ILE A 737 -8.37 -27.21 -23.23
CA ILE A 737 -7.34 -27.87 -24.04
C ILE A 737 -7.94 -29.04 -24.84
N GLN A 738 -8.80 -29.87 -24.23
CA GLN A 738 -9.54 -30.91 -24.97
C GLN A 738 -10.40 -30.31 -26.10
N LEU A 739 -11.01 -29.14 -25.87
CA LEU A 739 -11.79 -28.41 -26.87
C LEU A 739 -10.94 -27.94 -28.05
N CYS A 740 -9.72 -27.47 -27.80
CA CYS A 740 -8.77 -27.11 -28.86
C CYS A 740 -8.37 -28.35 -29.68
N VAL A 741 -8.09 -29.48 -29.02
CA VAL A 741 -7.72 -30.74 -29.68
C VAL A 741 -8.87 -31.26 -30.56
N GLN A 742 -10.11 -31.30 -30.05
CA GLN A 742 -11.28 -31.78 -30.79
C GLN A 742 -11.69 -30.86 -31.97
N ASN A 743 -11.33 -29.57 -31.95
CA ASN A 743 -11.54 -28.65 -33.07
C ASN A 743 -10.31 -28.54 -34.01
N ASN A 744 -9.19 -29.19 -33.68
CA ASN A 744 -7.88 -29.00 -34.30
C ASN A 744 -7.44 -27.52 -34.36
N TRP A 745 -7.67 -26.78 -33.27
CA TRP A 745 -7.14 -25.44 -33.07
C TRP A 745 -5.69 -25.54 -32.56
N LYS A 746 -4.75 -25.00 -33.34
CA LYS A 746 -3.31 -25.14 -33.11
C LYS A 746 -2.59 -23.81 -32.83
N TYR A 747 -3.19 -22.68 -33.19
CA TYR A 747 -2.67 -21.35 -32.88
C TYR A 747 -3.77 -20.48 -32.28
N VAL A 748 -3.57 -19.98 -31.06
CA VAL A 748 -4.60 -19.29 -30.26
C VAL A 748 -4.05 -18.06 -29.54
N SER A 749 -4.89 -17.07 -29.26
CA SER A 749 -4.52 -15.90 -28.45
C SER A 749 -5.12 -15.99 -27.05
N ILE A 750 -4.51 -15.34 -26.05
CA ILE A 750 -5.01 -15.27 -24.68
C ILE A 750 -5.19 -13.81 -24.26
N VAL A 751 -6.31 -13.51 -23.60
CA VAL A 751 -6.54 -12.27 -22.86
C VAL A 751 -6.93 -12.62 -21.43
N HIS A 752 -6.30 -12.01 -20.44
CA HIS A 752 -6.65 -12.24 -19.04
C HIS A 752 -6.64 -10.95 -18.22
N THR A 753 -7.36 -10.95 -17.09
CA THR A 753 -7.29 -9.82 -16.16
C THR A 753 -5.99 -9.79 -15.37
N ASP A 754 -5.59 -8.58 -14.98
CA ASP A 754 -4.57 -8.30 -13.97
C ASP A 754 -5.06 -8.71 -12.56
N SER A 755 -5.20 -10.02 -12.36
CA SER A 755 -5.70 -10.65 -11.14
C SER A 755 -5.13 -12.05 -10.99
N ARG A 756 -5.23 -12.64 -9.80
CA ARG A 756 -4.87 -14.06 -9.59
C ARG A 756 -5.73 -15.01 -10.39
N TYR A 757 -7.02 -14.70 -10.55
CA TYR A 757 -7.90 -15.49 -11.44
C TYR A 757 -7.36 -15.48 -12.88
N GLY A 758 -7.26 -14.31 -13.53
CA GLY A 758 -6.83 -14.26 -14.92
C GLY A 758 -5.40 -14.79 -15.15
N THR A 759 -4.46 -14.38 -14.30
CA THR A 759 -3.03 -14.70 -14.47
C THR A 759 -2.72 -16.16 -14.20
N ASP A 760 -3.24 -16.74 -13.12
CA ASP A 760 -2.96 -18.14 -12.78
C ASP A 760 -3.58 -19.08 -13.83
N LEU A 761 -4.74 -18.71 -14.42
CA LEU A 761 -5.41 -19.45 -15.49
C LEU A 761 -4.66 -19.34 -16.81
N ALA A 762 -4.21 -18.15 -17.19
CA ALA A 762 -3.43 -17.94 -18.42
C ALA A 762 -2.11 -18.71 -18.39
N ASN A 763 -1.44 -18.77 -17.23
CA ASN A 763 -0.20 -19.52 -17.07
C ASN A 763 -0.43 -21.04 -17.10
N LEU A 764 -1.51 -21.54 -16.47
CA LEU A 764 -1.86 -22.96 -16.56
C LEU A 764 -2.28 -23.36 -17.98
N PHE A 765 -3.03 -22.51 -18.68
CA PHE A 765 -3.40 -22.73 -20.08
C PHE A 765 -2.15 -22.86 -20.96
N LYS A 766 -1.17 -21.94 -20.84
CA LYS A 766 0.10 -22.03 -21.59
C LYS A 766 0.80 -23.37 -21.38
N SER A 767 0.98 -23.80 -20.12
CA SER A 767 1.69 -25.06 -19.81
C SER A 767 0.98 -26.32 -20.32
N LEU A 768 -0.36 -26.31 -20.40
CA LEU A 768 -1.13 -27.43 -20.94
C LEU A 768 -1.28 -27.36 -22.47
N ALA A 769 -1.32 -26.16 -23.06
CA ALA A 769 -1.31 -25.93 -24.51
C ALA A 769 0.00 -26.39 -25.15
N GLU A 770 1.14 -26.06 -24.53
CA GLU A 770 2.47 -26.52 -24.93
C GLU A 770 2.52 -28.06 -25.03
N LYS A 771 2.12 -28.75 -23.95
CA LYS A 771 2.06 -30.22 -23.88
C LYS A 771 1.10 -30.84 -24.91
N ALA A 772 0.02 -30.13 -25.26
CA ALA A 772 -0.95 -30.52 -26.29
C ALA A 772 -0.51 -30.14 -27.74
N LYS A 773 0.69 -29.57 -27.91
CA LYS A 773 1.20 -29.01 -29.17
C LYS A 773 0.20 -28.00 -29.76
N ILE A 774 -0.09 -26.96 -28.98
CA ILE A 774 -0.91 -25.78 -29.33
C ILE A 774 -0.06 -24.55 -29.00
N CYS A 775 0.20 -23.70 -29.99
CA CYS A 775 1.02 -22.50 -29.83
C CYS A 775 0.16 -21.29 -29.45
N VAL A 776 0.69 -20.42 -28.59
CA VAL A 776 0.04 -19.18 -28.15
C VAL A 776 0.61 -18.00 -28.94
N ALA A 777 -0.22 -17.37 -29.76
CA ALA A 777 0.16 -16.31 -30.70
C ALA A 777 0.48 -14.96 -30.03
N VAL A 778 -0.24 -14.67 -28.93
CA VAL A 778 -0.04 -13.52 -28.05
C VAL A 778 -0.74 -13.78 -26.71
N THR A 779 -0.25 -13.18 -25.63
CA THR A 779 -0.98 -13.10 -24.35
C THR A 779 -1.02 -11.64 -23.91
N MET A 780 -2.22 -11.10 -23.64
CA MET A 780 -2.42 -9.71 -23.24
C MET A 780 -3.14 -9.60 -21.90
N THR A 781 -2.71 -8.64 -21.08
CA THR A 781 -3.30 -8.37 -19.76
C THR A 781 -4.21 -7.15 -19.80
N ILE A 782 -5.47 -7.29 -19.37
CA ILE A 782 -6.46 -6.20 -19.26
C ILE A 782 -6.71 -5.80 -17.80
N SER A 783 -7.17 -4.56 -17.58
CA SER A 783 -7.37 -4.01 -16.23
C SER A 783 -8.53 -4.68 -15.48
N THR A 784 -8.47 -4.76 -14.15
CA THR A 784 -9.61 -5.16 -13.30
C THR A 784 -10.54 -4.00 -12.93
N GLY A 785 -10.09 -2.75 -13.08
CA GLY A 785 -10.83 -1.53 -12.72
C GLY A 785 -11.32 -0.76 -13.94
N LYS A 786 -10.98 0.53 -14.02
CA LYS A 786 -11.04 1.29 -15.28
C LYS A 786 -9.89 0.84 -16.19
N GLY A 787 -10.13 0.76 -17.49
CA GLY A 787 -9.19 0.15 -18.43
C GLY A 787 -9.55 0.44 -19.87
N ASN A 788 -9.04 1.57 -20.37
CA ASN A 788 -9.24 1.97 -21.77
C ASN A 788 -7.96 1.66 -22.57
N GLU A 789 -6.79 2.12 -22.10
CA GLU A 789 -5.51 1.96 -22.82
C GLU A 789 -5.02 0.50 -22.88
N ARG A 790 -4.99 -0.22 -21.75
CA ARG A 790 -4.56 -1.63 -21.74
C ARG A 790 -5.49 -2.52 -22.58
N ASP A 791 -6.78 -2.26 -22.53
CA ASP A 791 -7.80 -2.98 -23.30
C ASP A 791 -7.69 -2.67 -24.81
N ALA A 792 -7.47 -1.40 -25.16
CA ALA A 792 -7.18 -0.97 -26.52
C ALA A 792 -5.90 -1.60 -27.08
N ALA A 793 -4.83 -1.67 -26.27
CA ALA A 793 -3.58 -2.35 -26.63
C ALA A 793 -3.78 -3.87 -26.80
N ALA A 794 -4.53 -4.51 -25.89
CA ALA A 794 -4.88 -5.92 -25.99
C ALA A 794 -5.67 -6.24 -27.26
N ARG A 795 -6.63 -5.39 -27.64
CA ARG A 795 -7.34 -5.50 -28.93
C ARG A 795 -6.37 -5.41 -30.09
N ASN A 796 -5.50 -4.39 -30.10
CA ASN A 796 -4.61 -4.13 -31.23
C ASN A 796 -3.66 -5.31 -31.48
N ALA A 797 -3.01 -5.83 -30.44
CA ALA A 797 -2.11 -6.98 -30.53
C ALA A 797 -2.81 -8.26 -31.03
N ILE A 798 -4.11 -8.43 -30.74
CA ILE A 798 -4.92 -9.55 -31.28
C ILE A 798 -5.29 -9.30 -32.75
N LEU A 799 -5.62 -8.06 -33.12
CA LEU A 799 -5.89 -7.65 -34.51
C LEU A 799 -4.67 -7.77 -35.43
N GLU A 800 -3.45 -7.82 -34.89
CA GLU A 800 -2.22 -8.16 -35.62
C GLU A 800 -2.13 -9.66 -35.92
N LYS A 801 -2.44 -10.54 -34.94
CA LYS A 801 -2.39 -12.01 -35.14
C LYS A 801 -3.60 -12.57 -35.91
N GLN A 802 -4.51 -11.70 -36.35
CA GLN A 802 -5.81 -12.01 -36.95
C GLN A 802 -5.80 -12.96 -38.16
N SER A 803 -4.67 -13.11 -38.87
CA SER A 803 -4.61 -13.96 -40.05
C SER A 803 -4.69 -15.43 -39.66
N ASN A 804 -3.95 -15.80 -38.62
CA ASN A 804 -3.62 -17.19 -38.29
C ASN A 804 -4.26 -17.61 -36.95
N ALA A 805 -4.36 -16.70 -35.98
CA ALA A 805 -5.00 -16.92 -34.69
C ALA A 805 -6.43 -16.35 -34.70
N LYS A 806 -7.41 -17.21 -35.02
CA LYS A 806 -8.85 -16.88 -35.03
C LYS A 806 -9.54 -17.11 -33.69
N VAL A 807 -8.91 -17.87 -32.79
CA VAL A 807 -9.46 -18.26 -31.49
C VAL A 807 -8.79 -17.45 -30.38
N VAL A 808 -9.60 -16.86 -29.49
CA VAL A 808 -9.15 -15.97 -28.41
C VAL A 808 -9.74 -16.40 -27.07
N PHE A 809 -8.91 -16.88 -26.16
CA PHE A 809 -9.33 -17.23 -24.80
C PHE A 809 -9.49 -15.97 -23.94
N LEU A 810 -10.68 -15.77 -23.36
CA LEU A 810 -10.98 -14.67 -22.43
C LEU A 810 -11.05 -15.21 -21.00
N LEU A 811 -9.93 -15.10 -20.30
CA LEU A 811 -9.70 -15.57 -18.93
C LEU A 811 -9.83 -14.38 -17.96
N ALA A 812 -11.03 -13.82 -17.93
CA ALA A 812 -11.35 -12.53 -17.31
C ALA A 812 -12.67 -12.62 -16.57
N ASP A 813 -12.96 -11.70 -15.64
CA ASP A 813 -14.29 -11.64 -15.02
C ASP A 813 -15.33 -11.05 -16.00
N LEU A 814 -16.62 -11.19 -15.69
CA LEU A 814 -17.70 -10.71 -16.57
C LEU A 814 -17.61 -9.21 -16.87
N GLN A 815 -17.19 -8.35 -15.93
CA GLN A 815 -17.12 -6.91 -16.17
C GLN A 815 -15.96 -6.56 -17.09
N SER A 816 -14.77 -7.11 -16.83
CA SER A 816 -13.59 -6.92 -17.70
C SER A 816 -13.81 -7.53 -19.08
N THR A 817 -14.49 -8.68 -19.18
CA THR A 817 -14.88 -9.30 -20.46
C THR A 817 -15.82 -8.40 -21.25
N VAL A 818 -16.86 -7.86 -20.60
CA VAL A 818 -17.81 -6.92 -21.23
C VAL A 818 -17.14 -5.61 -21.64
N ARG A 819 -16.18 -5.10 -20.85
CA ARG A 819 -15.40 -3.90 -21.18
C ARG A 819 -14.51 -4.16 -22.40
N PHE A 820 -13.71 -5.22 -22.37
CA PHE A 820 -12.81 -5.59 -23.45
C PHE A 820 -13.53 -5.87 -24.78
N LEU A 821 -14.69 -6.55 -24.76
CA LEU A 821 -15.47 -6.79 -25.97
C LEU A 821 -15.97 -5.47 -26.62
N LYS A 822 -16.21 -4.40 -25.83
CA LYS A 822 -16.61 -3.09 -26.39
C LYS A 822 -15.50 -2.41 -27.18
N GLU A 823 -14.23 -2.77 -26.99
CA GLU A 823 -13.13 -2.23 -27.81
C GLU A 823 -13.24 -2.60 -29.30
N PHE A 824 -14.01 -3.64 -29.64
CA PHE A 824 -14.34 -4.05 -31.01
C PHE A 824 -15.64 -3.41 -31.56
N LYS A 825 -16.28 -2.51 -30.80
CA LYS A 825 -17.44 -1.73 -31.27
C LYS A 825 -17.04 -0.83 -32.44
N ASN A 826 -17.90 -0.75 -33.45
CA ASN A 826 -17.71 0.02 -34.69
C ASN A 826 -16.41 -0.31 -35.47
N ASN A 827 -15.68 -1.36 -35.11
CA ASN A 827 -14.46 -1.77 -35.79
C ASN A 827 -14.82 -2.60 -37.05
N ALA A 828 -14.23 -2.27 -38.20
CA ALA A 828 -14.46 -3.00 -39.46
C ALA A 828 -14.02 -4.49 -39.41
N LYS A 829 -13.19 -4.85 -38.42
CA LYS A 829 -12.75 -6.23 -38.12
C LYS A 829 -13.55 -6.89 -36.98
N SER A 830 -14.72 -6.36 -36.63
CA SER A 830 -15.60 -6.98 -35.64
C SER A 830 -16.15 -8.34 -36.12
N GLY A 831 -16.36 -9.28 -35.21
CA GLY A 831 -16.89 -10.62 -35.52
C GLY A 831 -15.94 -11.56 -36.28
N ILE A 832 -14.65 -11.26 -36.42
CA ILE A 832 -13.67 -12.16 -37.08
C ILE A 832 -13.03 -13.18 -36.14
N PHE A 833 -13.27 -13.07 -34.84
CA PHE A 833 -12.68 -13.91 -33.79
C PHE A 833 -13.75 -14.76 -33.12
N THR A 834 -13.42 -16.03 -32.88
CA THR A 834 -14.17 -16.89 -31.98
C THR A 834 -13.57 -16.75 -30.58
N PHE A 835 -14.28 -16.09 -29.67
CA PHE A 835 -13.87 -16.03 -28.28
C PHE A 835 -14.22 -17.34 -27.57
N VAL A 836 -13.36 -17.77 -26.64
CA VAL A 836 -13.65 -18.85 -25.69
C VAL A 836 -13.58 -18.26 -24.29
N MET A 837 -14.75 -18.03 -23.70
CA MET A 837 -14.93 -17.31 -22.45
C MET A 837 -14.99 -18.28 -21.27
N SER A 838 -14.37 -17.91 -20.15
CA SER A 838 -14.41 -18.67 -18.91
C SER A 838 -15.78 -18.63 -18.22
N GLU A 839 -15.93 -19.43 -17.17
CA GLU A 839 -17.15 -19.61 -16.38
C GLU A 839 -17.70 -18.31 -15.78
N SER A 840 -16.85 -17.32 -15.53
CA SER A 840 -17.23 -16.01 -15.02
C SER A 840 -18.35 -15.36 -15.83
N THR A 841 -18.46 -15.69 -17.12
CA THR A 841 -19.46 -15.18 -18.04
C THR A 841 -20.83 -15.85 -17.94
N ASN A 842 -20.90 -17.10 -17.46
CA ASN A 842 -22.12 -17.88 -17.18
C ASN A 842 -23.29 -17.65 -18.17
N THR A 843 -23.05 -17.58 -19.48
CA THR A 843 -24.06 -17.29 -20.53
C THR A 843 -24.87 -15.98 -20.37
N ASN A 844 -24.31 -14.98 -19.68
CA ASN A 844 -24.99 -13.75 -19.24
C ASN A 844 -25.75 -13.01 -20.36
N ASP A 845 -26.94 -12.49 -20.03
CA ASP A 845 -27.83 -11.85 -21.00
C ASP A 845 -27.22 -10.65 -21.74
N LYS A 846 -26.24 -9.93 -21.15
CA LYS A 846 -25.54 -8.84 -21.85
C LYS A 846 -24.80 -9.32 -23.10
N LEU A 847 -24.28 -10.54 -23.12
CA LEU A 847 -23.60 -11.12 -24.29
C LEU A 847 -24.58 -11.41 -25.46
N LYS A 848 -25.89 -11.43 -25.21
CA LYS A 848 -26.94 -11.55 -26.24
C LYS A 848 -27.47 -10.19 -26.74
N SER A 849 -26.98 -9.08 -26.20
CA SER A 849 -27.32 -7.73 -26.67
C SER A 849 -26.96 -7.51 -28.14
N GLU A 850 -27.52 -6.49 -28.78
CA GLU A 850 -27.15 -6.18 -30.17
C GLU A 850 -25.69 -5.71 -30.29
N GLU A 851 -25.22 -4.89 -29.35
CA GLU A 851 -23.84 -4.41 -29.28
C GLU A 851 -22.85 -5.58 -29.14
N LEU A 852 -22.94 -6.36 -28.05
CA LEU A 852 -21.94 -7.39 -27.74
C LEU A 852 -22.18 -8.70 -28.50
N GLY A 853 -23.44 -9.08 -28.72
CA GLY A 853 -23.81 -10.32 -29.40
C GLY A 853 -23.63 -10.29 -30.92
N ASN A 854 -23.33 -9.13 -31.50
CA ASN A 854 -22.77 -9.04 -32.86
C ASN A 854 -21.25 -9.26 -32.86
N ILE A 855 -20.53 -8.80 -31.82
CA ILE A 855 -19.07 -8.91 -31.68
C ILE A 855 -18.65 -10.35 -31.34
N ALA A 856 -19.38 -10.98 -30.41
CA ALA A 856 -19.08 -12.31 -29.89
C ALA A 856 -19.86 -13.44 -30.61
N LEU A 857 -20.45 -13.20 -31.78
CA LEU A 857 -21.27 -14.20 -32.47
C LEU A 857 -20.45 -15.45 -32.81
N GLY A 858 -20.97 -16.64 -32.50
CA GLY A 858 -20.25 -17.91 -32.64
C GLY A 858 -19.24 -18.22 -31.54
N SER A 859 -19.04 -17.33 -30.57
CA SER A 859 -18.14 -17.57 -29.43
C SER A 859 -18.68 -18.67 -28.51
N LEU A 860 -17.76 -19.28 -27.75
CA LEU A 860 -18.06 -20.28 -26.73
C LEU A 860 -17.94 -19.66 -25.34
N SER A 861 -18.83 -20.05 -24.43
CA SER A 861 -18.84 -19.70 -23.01
C SER A 861 -18.88 -21.00 -22.22
N PHE A 862 -17.88 -21.20 -21.36
CA PHE A 862 -18.00 -22.17 -20.27
C PHE A 862 -19.00 -21.61 -19.25
N LYS A 863 -19.75 -22.50 -18.62
CA LYS A 863 -20.64 -22.21 -17.48
C LYS A 863 -20.50 -23.35 -16.49
N MET A 864 -20.30 -23.04 -15.22
CA MET A 864 -20.31 -24.07 -14.17
C MET A 864 -21.77 -24.47 -13.93
N GLU A 865 -22.09 -25.76 -13.94
CA GLU A 865 -23.49 -26.20 -13.87
C GLU A 865 -24.06 -26.05 -12.45
N THR A 866 -25.15 -25.27 -12.37
CA THR A 866 -25.81 -24.89 -11.12
C THR A 866 -27.31 -25.11 -11.20
N GLU A 867 -27.88 -25.56 -10.10
CA GLU A 867 -29.32 -25.51 -9.88
C GLU A 867 -29.78 -24.10 -9.47
N PRO A 868 -30.75 -23.47 -10.16
CA PRO A 868 -31.34 -22.21 -9.71
C PRO A 868 -32.24 -22.43 -8.50
N ASN A 869 -31.95 -21.78 -7.37
CA ASN A 869 -32.83 -21.87 -6.20
C ASN A 869 -34.17 -21.15 -6.46
N THR A 870 -35.25 -21.91 -6.64
CA THR A 870 -36.52 -21.37 -7.12
C THR A 870 -37.20 -20.49 -6.07
N GLU A 871 -36.96 -20.74 -4.79
CA GLU A 871 -37.57 -19.99 -3.68
C GLU A 871 -36.86 -18.66 -3.42
N PHE A 872 -35.52 -18.63 -3.45
CA PHE A 872 -34.76 -17.39 -3.42
C PHE A 872 -35.24 -16.43 -4.51
N ARG A 873 -35.36 -16.93 -5.76
CA ARG A 873 -35.85 -16.15 -6.90
C ARG A 873 -37.23 -15.53 -6.63
N LYS A 874 -38.19 -16.30 -6.08
CA LYS A 874 -39.54 -15.80 -5.75
C LYS A 874 -39.53 -14.74 -4.63
N GLN A 875 -38.59 -14.81 -3.69
CA GLN A 875 -38.49 -13.87 -2.58
C GLN A 875 -37.72 -12.60 -2.97
N PHE A 876 -36.56 -12.75 -3.61
CA PHE A 876 -35.73 -11.64 -4.09
C PHE A 876 -36.53 -10.72 -5.02
N LEU A 877 -37.29 -11.27 -5.99
CA LEU A 877 -38.13 -10.49 -6.91
C LEU A 877 -39.24 -9.67 -6.22
N LYS A 878 -39.56 -9.92 -4.94
CA LYS A 878 -40.55 -9.17 -4.14
C LYS A 878 -39.93 -8.09 -3.25
N LYS A 879 -38.60 -8.03 -3.12
CA LYS A 879 -37.91 -7.08 -2.25
C LYS A 879 -37.89 -5.67 -2.86
N THR A 880 -38.10 -4.65 -2.04
CA THR A 880 -38.11 -3.24 -2.46
C THR A 880 -37.47 -2.34 -1.38
N PRO A 881 -37.02 -1.12 -1.72
CA PRO A 881 -36.46 -0.15 -0.77
C PRO A 881 -37.39 0.27 0.38
N TRP A 882 -38.69 -0.05 0.26
CA TRP A 882 -39.75 0.24 1.23
C TRP A 882 -40.10 -0.94 2.13
N ASN A 883 -39.91 -2.20 1.67
CA ASN A 883 -40.24 -3.40 2.47
C ASN A 883 -39.03 -4.08 3.14
N MET A 884 -37.79 -3.71 2.76
CA MET A 884 -36.58 -4.25 3.36
C MET A 884 -36.19 -3.52 4.67
N LYS A 885 -35.86 -4.32 5.69
CA LYS A 885 -35.26 -3.88 6.96
C LYS A 885 -33.73 -3.91 6.87
N THR A 886 -33.16 -5.11 6.77
CA THR A 886 -31.73 -5.37 6.58
C THR A 886 -31.24 -4.93 5.19
N ASN A 887 -29.93 -4.67 5.04
CA ASN A 887 -29.27 -4.29 3.77
C ASN A 887 -29.81 -3.01 3.08
N ARG A 888 -30.55 -2.16 3.81
CA ARG A 888 -31.26 -1.01 3.22
C ARG A 888 -30.34 0.04 2.58
N LYS A 889 -29.07 0.13 3.00
CA LYS A 889 -28.02 1.02 2.47
C LYS A 889 -27.65 0.61 1.03
N TRP A 890 -27.01 -0.55 0.86
CA TRP A 890 -26.57 -1.05 -0.45
C TRP A 890 -27.73 -1.42 -1.39
N PHE A 891 -28.85 -1.92 -0.87
CA PHE A 891 -30.00 -2.23 -1.73
C PHE A 891 -30.63 -0.96 -2.32
N LYS A 892 -30.71 0.16 -1.57
CA LYS A 892 -31.14 1.46 -2.13
C LYS A 892 -30.19 1.96 -3.22
N GLU A 893 -28.88 1.82 -3.01
CA GLU A 893 -27.85 2.26 -3.95
C GLU A 893 -27.87 1.45 -5.25
N TRP A 894 -28.00 0.13 -5.15
CA TRP A 894 -28.23 -0.75 -6.30
C TRP A 894 -29.56 -0.45 -7.00
N TRP A 895 -30.63 -0.14 -6.26
CA TRP A 895 -31.92 0.24 -6.84
C TRP A 895 -31.82 1.54 -7.66
N LYS A 896 -31.20 2.60 -7.13
CA LYS A 896 -30.87 3.82 -7.88
C LYS A 896 -30.17 3.47 -9.20
N SER A 897 -29.08 2.69 -9.14
CA SER A 897 -28.28 2.32 -10.30
C SER A 897 -29.03 1.43 -11.31
N LYS A 898 -30.00 0.63 -10.85
CA LYS A 898 -30.75 -0.32 -11.66
C LYS A 898 -31.89 0.34 -12.44
N PHE A 899 -32.64 1.21 -11.78
CA PHE A 899 -33.78 1.91 -12.38
C PHE A 899 -33.40 3.31 -12.91
N ASN A 900 -32.16 3.76 -12.68
CA ASN A 900 -31.66 5.11 -13.03
C ASN A 900 -32.46 6.23 -12.37
N CYS A 901 -32.82 6.05 -11.09
CA CYS A 901 -33.70 6.91 -10.32
C CYS A 901 -32.99 7.53 -9.09
N HIS A 902 -33.55 8.57 -8.50
CA HIS A 902 -33.13 9.13 -7.21
C HIS A 902 -34.25 9.09 -6.17
N PHE A 903 -33.94 8.95 -4.88
CA PHE A 903 -34.97 9.05 -3.84
C PHE A 903 -35.37 10.51 -3.57
N PRO A 904 -36.59 10.79 -3.04
CA PRO A 904 -37.03 12.16 -2.72
C PRO A 904 -36.08 12.88 -1.76
N ASP A 905 -35.65 12.17 -0.71
CA ASP A 905 -34.82 12.70 0.39
C ASP A 905 -33.32 12.70 0.07
N SER A 906 -32.95 12.49 -1.20
CA SER A 906 -31.56 12.36 -1.65
C SER A 906 -31.00 13.72 -2.08
N PHE A 907 -29.90 14.15 -1.46
CA PHE A 907 -29.12 15.31 -1.92
C PHE A 907 -28.59 15.11 -3.34
N ASP A 908 -28.09 13.91 -3.64
CA ASP A 908 -27.78 13.47 -5.00
C ASP A 908 -29.08 13.22 -5.78
N LYS A 909 -29.27 13.95 -6.88
CA LYS A 909 -30.40 13.87 -7.81
C LYS A 909 -29.96 13.51 -9.24
N SER A 910 -28.89 12.72 -9.38
CA SER A 910 -28.33 12.33 -10.69
C SER A 910 -29.19 11.34 -11.50
N GLY A 911 -30.20 10.72 -10.89
CA GLY A 911 -31.17 9.86 -11.59
C GLY A 911 -32.14 10.65 -12.49
N ALA A 912 -32.69 10.00 -13.52
CA ALA A 912 -33.60 10.62 -14.49
C ALA A 912 -34.99 10.94 -13.91
N HIS A 913 -35.42 10.23 -12.86
CA HIS A 913 -36.72 10.41 -12.20
C HIS A 913 -36.63 10.04 -10.71
N ILE A 914 -37.71 10.31 -9.97
CA ILE A 914 -37.86 9.92 -8.55
C ILE A 914 -38.22 8.44 -8.47
N CYS A 915 -37.46 7.63 -7.71
CA CYS A 915 -37.74 6.21 -7.49
C CYS A 915 -39.14 6.03 -6.85
N ASP A 916 -40.04 5.29 -7.50
CA ASP A 916 -41.43 5.15 -7.10
C ASP A 916 -41.87 3.70 -6.82
N GLN A 917 -42.97 3.52 -6.08
CA GLN A 917 -43.42 2.20 -5.59
C GLN A 917 -43.97 1.26 -6.69
N THR A 918 -44.09 1.73 -7.93
CA THR A 918 -44.49 0.91 -9.10
C THR A 918 -43.29 0.22 -9.78
N GLU A 919 -42.07 0.65 -9.47
CA GLU A 919 -40.83 0.00 -9.93
C GLU A 919 -40.77 -1.45 -9.43
N GLN A 920 -40.85 -2.41 -10.35
CA GLN A 920 -40.82 -3.85 -10.04
C GLN A 920 -39.67 -4.53 -10.77
N MET A 921 -39.08 -5.55 -10.12
CA MET A 921 -37.96 -6.31 -10.66
C MET A 921 -38.36 -7.37 -11.69
N ASN A 922 -39.52 -7.23 -12.35
CA ASN A 922 -40.03 -8.16 -13.35
C ASN A 922 -39.01 -8.39 -14.47
N GLY A 923 -38.79 -9.66 -14.83
CA GLY A 923 -37.77 -10.05 -15.81
C GLY A 923 -36.31 -10.05 -15.31
N THR A 924 -36.03 -9.59 -14.08
CA THR A 924 -34.68 -9.69 -13.47
C THR A 924 -34.25 -11.16 -13.37
N LYS A 925 -32.95 -11.40 -13.52
CA LYS A 925 -32.29 -12.64 -13.12
C LYS A 925 -31.27 -12.33 -12.05
N GLU A 926 -31.31 -13.12 -10.98
CA GLU A 926 -30.22 -13.36 -10.05
C GLU A 926 -28.94 -13.81 -10.78
N ASP A 927 -27.78 -13.43 -10.24
CA ASP A 927 -26.50 -13.88 -10.77
C ASP A 927 -26.24 -15.37 -10.50
N SER A 928 -25.53 -16.03 -11.40
CA SER A 928 -25.23 -17.47 -11.34
C SER A 928 -24.33 -17.89 -10.16
N TRP A 929 -23.71 -16.95 -9.45
CA TRP A 929 -22.98 -17.25 -8.20
C TRP A 929 -23.91 -17.42 -6.97
N VAL A 930 -25.20 -17.06 -7.06
CA VAL A 930 -26.17 -17.17 -5.94
C VAL A 930 -26.27 -18.58 -5.33
N PRO A 931 -26.40 -19.67 -6.10
CA PRO A 931 -26.49 -21.02 -5.53
C PRO A 931 -25.27 -21.40 -4.67
N TYR A 932 -24.08 -20.97 -5.07
CA TYR A 932 -22.84 -21.22 -4.32
C TYR A 932 -22.78 -20.45 -3.00
N VAL A 933 -23.31 -19.22 -2.93
CA VAL A 933 -23.45 -18.49 -1.66
C VAL A 933 -24.36 -19.24 -0.70
N ILE A 934 -25.50 -19.74 -1.18
CA ILE A 934 -26.47 -20.52 -0.39
C ILE A 934 -25.82 -21.82 0.10
N GLN A 935 -25.16 -22.58 -0.79
CA GLN A 935 -24.45 -23.82 -0.46
C GLN A 935 -23.34 -23.60 0.57
N ALA A 936 -22.49 -22.58 0.39
CA ALA A 936 -21.42 -22.25 1.32
C ALA A 936 -21.96 -21.86 2.72
N THR A 937 -23.06 -21.11 2.76
CA THR A 937 -23.72 -20.72 4.03
C THR A 937 -24.29 -21.93 4.75
N HIS A 938 -25.00 -22.82 4.04
CA HIS A 938 -25.55 -24.05 4.63
C HIS A 938 -24.45 -25.02 5.09
N ALA A 939 -23.37 -25.17 4.30
CA ALA A 939 -22.23 -26.01 4.64
C ALA A 939 -21.50 -25.51 5.90
N LEU A 940 -21.24 -24.20 6.00
CA LEU A 940 -20.69 -23.59 7.21
C LEU A 940 -21.62 -23.80 8.41
N ALA A 941 -22.92 -23.47 8.29
CA ALA A 941 -23.87 -23.58 9.41
C ALA A 941 -23.97 -25.00 9.99
N ILE A 942 -24.08 -26.02 9.12
CA ILE A 942 -24.19 -27.42 9.54
C ILE A 942 -22.84 -27.94 10.09
N GLY A 943 -21.73 -27.62 9.43
CA GLY A 943 -20.39 -28.08 9.81
C GLY A 943 -19.86 -27.44 11.10
N ILE A 944 -20.06 -26.13 11.29
CA ILE A 944 -19.75 -25.41 12.53
C ILE A 944 -20.55 -26.01 13.69
N ASN A 945 -21.86 -26.24 13.52
CA ASN A 945 -22.68 -26.92 14.53
C ASN A 945 -22.18 -28.35 14.84
N SER A 946 -21.76 -29.11 13.83
CA SER A 946 -21.20 -30.46 14.02
C SER A 946 -19.88 -30.42 14.82
N ALA A 947 -19.03 -29.43 14.57
CA ALA A 947 -17.81 -29.19 15.33
C ALA A 947 -18.09 -28.72 16.77
N LEU A 948 -18.99 -27.74 16.98
CA LEU A 948 -19.41 -27.27 18.30
C LEU A 948 -19.91 -28.43 19.17
N LYS A 949 -20.78 -29.29 18.63
CA LYS A 949 -21.26 -30.50 19.34
C LYS A 949 -20.19 -31.57 19.59
N SER A 950 -19.02 -31.48 18.94
CA SER A 950 -17.91 -32.41 19.11
C SER A 950 -16.86 -31.93 20.12
N TYR A 951 -16.70 -30.61 20.28
CA TYR A 951 -15.60 -30.00 21.04
C TYR A 951 -16.08 -29.11 22.20
N CYS A 952 -17.25 -28.46 22.08
CA CYS A 952 -17.83 -27.61 23.12
C CYS A 952 -18.84 -28.41 23.97
N THR A 953 -18.32 -29.22 24.88
CA THR A 953 -19.09 -30.17 25.72
C THR A 953 -20.02 -29.53 26.74
N VAL A 954 -19.77 -28.27 27.15
CA VAL A 954 -20.54 -27.56 28.18
C VAL A 954 -21.56 -26.58 27.58
N GLU A 955 -21.16 -25.78 26.58
CA GLU A 955 -22.02 -24.79 25.92
C GLU A 955 -21.92 -24.89 24.38
N PRO A 956 -22.63 -25.84 23.72
CA PRO A 956 -22.61 -26.02 22.26
C PRO A 956 -23.37 -24.93 21.48
N THR A 957 -23.71 -23.82 22.14
CA THR A 957 -24.29 -22.59 21.57
C THR A 957 -23.26 -21.47 21.39
N LYS A 958 -22.09 -21.54 22.04
CA LYS A 958 -21.03 -20.51 21.99
C LYS A 958 -19.73 -21.10 21.44
N LEU A 959 -18.83 -20.23 20.97
CA LEU A 959 -17.45 -20.62 20.67
C LEU A 959 -16.67 -20.91 21.97
N CYS A 960 -16.38 -22.19 22.22
CA CYS A 960 -15.43 -22.60 23.23
C CYS A 960 -13.99 -22.54 22.71
N GLU A 961 -13.02 -22.45 23.64
CA GLU A 961 -11.58 -22.42 23.37
C GLU A 961 -11.14 -23.59 22.46
N ALA A 962 -11.56 -24.83 22.79
CA ALA A 962 -11.27 -26.03 22.00
C ALA A 962 -11.80 -26.01 20.54
N PHE A 963 -12.80 -25.18 20.21
CA PHE A 963 -13.19 -24.98 18.80
C PHE A 963 -12.19 -24.09 18.06
N VAL A 964 -11.62 -23.09 18.75
CA VAL A 964 -10.66 -22.13 18.19
C VAL A 964 -9.27 -22.75 18.04
N GLU A 965 -8.88 -23.63 18.97
CA GLU A 965 -7.58 -24.33 18.95
C GLU A 965 -7.48 -25.47 17.91
N HIS A 966 -8.62 -26.04 17.49
CA HIS A 966 -8.68 -27.21 16.59
C HIS A 966 -9.30 -26.93 15.19
N PRO A 967 -8.80 -25.95 14.41
CA PRO A 967 -9.44 -25.53 13.16
C PRO A 967 -9.30 -26.53 12.00
N LYS A 968 -8.34 -27.46 12.05
CA LYS A 968 -8.26 -28.56 11.05
C LYS A 968 -9.46 -29.48 11.24
N GLU A 969 -9.77 -29.77 12.49
CA GLU A 969 -10.82 -30.66 12.93
C GLU A 969 -12.21 -30.04 12.71
N VAL A 970 -12.35 -28.71 12.86
CA VAL A 970 -13.55 -27.97 12.41
C VAL A 970 -13.75 -28.11 10.89
N ILE A 971 -12.69 -27.98 10.09
CA ILE A 971 -12.75 -28.16 8.63
C ILE A 971 -13.12 -29.58 8.23
N GLU A 972 -12.59 -30.59 8.91
CA GLU A 972 -12.94 -31.99 8.69
C GLU A 972 -14.40 -32.33 9.05
N LYS A 973 -15.10 -31.46 9.78
CA LYS A 973 -16.56 -31.52 9.97
C LYS A 973 -17.31 -30.83 8.82
N ILE A 974 -16.82 -29.68 8.35
CA ILE A 974 -17.44 -28.91 7.25
C ILE A 974 -17.31 -29.63 5.90
N LYS A 975 -16.13 -30.20 5.57
CA LYS A 975 -15.93 -30.99 4.33
C LYS A 975 -16.95 -32.13 4.18
N LYS A 976 -17.36 -32.73 5.30
CA LYS A 976 -18.25 -33.90 5.35
C LYS A 976 -19.74 -33.53 5.28
N VAL A 977 -20.08 -32.25 5.14
CA VAL A 977 -21.47 -31.82 4.96
C VAL A 977 -21.97 -32.16 3.55
N GLN A 978 -23.08 -32.88 3.51
CA GLN A 978 -23.85 -33.14 2.30
C GLN A 978 -25.08 -32.23 2.28
N LEU A 979 -25.44 -31.70 1.11
CA LEU A 979 -26.66 -30.92 0.91
C LEU A 979 -27.62 -31.66 -0.03
N LYS A 980 -28.90 -31.33 0.05
CA LYS A 980 -29.95 -31.85 -0.83
C LYS A 980 -30.20 -30.88 -1.99
N PHE A 981 -30.16 -31.39 -3.21
CA PHE A 981 -30.53 -30.63 -4.42
C PHE A 981 -32.06 -30.73 -4.69
N GLU A 982 -32.66 -29.69 -5.26
CA GLU A 982 -34.11 -29.60 -5.55
C GLU A 982 -34.52 -30.57 -6.68
N THR A 983 -33.69 -30.73 -7.72
CA THR A 983 -33.95 -31.54 -8.93
C THR A 983 -33.76 -33.05 -8.73
N THR A 984 -32.65 -33.48 -8.12
CA THR A 984 -32.40 -34.91 -7.87
C THR A 984 -33.10 -35.39 -6.60
N GLY A 985 -33.27 -34.50 -5.62
CA GLY A 985 -33.72 -34.87 -4.27
C GLY A 985 -32.69 -35.66 -3.46
N GLU A 986 -31.48 -35.89 -3.99
CA GLU A 986 -30.43 -36.69 -3.37
C GLU A 986 -29.51 -35.87 -2.47
N MET A 987 -28.93 -36.51 -1.45
CA MET A 987 -27.86 -35.93 -0.63
C MET A 987 -26.52 -36.07 -1.37
N THR A 988 -25.82 -34.96 -1.59
CA THR A 988 -24.55 -34.94 -2.35
C THR A 988 -23.48 -34.20 -1.56
N SER A 989 -22.24 -34.71 -1.56
CA SER A 989 -21.08 -33.99 -1.01
C SER A 989 -20.80 -32.74 -1.84
N ILE A 990 -20.65 -31.60 -1.17
CA ILE A 990 -20.27 -30.34 -1.82
C ILE A 990 -18.76 -30.28 -2.06
N PHE A 991 -17.97 -31.01 -1.27
CA PHE A 991 -16.51 -30.94 -1.27
C PHE A 991 -15.84 -32.26 -1.71
N ASP A 992 -14.66 -32.13 -2.32
CA ASP A 992 -13.64 -33.18 -2.42
C ASP A 992 -12.86 -33.34 -1.09
N GLU A 993 -11.90 -34.29 -1.06
CA GLU A 993 -11.06 -34.56 0.12
C GLU A 993 -10.18 -33.36 0.51
N ASP A 994 -9.81 -32.52 -0.46
CA ASP A 994 -9.08 -31.26 -0.23
C ASP A 994 -10.00 -30.14 0.25
N GLY A 995 -11.33 -30.21 0.10
CA GLY A 995 -12.24 -29.11 0.42
C GLY A 995 -12.48 -28.13 -0.74
N ASN A 996 -12.35 -28.56 -2.00
CA ASN A 996 -12.80 -27.81 -3.19
C ASN A 996 -14.16 -28.33 -3.70
N GLY A 997 -14.86 -27.52 -4.48
CA GLY A 997 -16.15 -27.91 -5.07
C GLY A 997 -16.01 -28.89 -6.23
N ILE A 998 -17.07 -29.67 -6.47
CA ILE A 998 -17.15 -30.60 -7.61
C ILE A 998 -18.43 -30.29 -8.42
N SER A 999 -18.30 -29.38 -9.38
CA SER A 999 -19.34 -29.04 -10.37
C SER A 999 -18.81 -29.21 -11.79
N ASP A 1000 -19.59 -29.87 -12.66
CA ASP A 1000 -19.31 -30.00 -14.09
C ASP A 1000 -19.45 -28.65 -14.83
N TYR A 1001 -18.94 -28.57 -16.06
CA TYR A 1001 -19.12 -27.39 -16.92
C TYR A 1001 -19.96 -27.70 -18.16
N GLY A 1002 -20.97 -26.88 -18.44
CA GLY A 1002 -21.61 -26.81 -19.75
C GLY A 1002 -20.82 -25.88 -20.69
N ILE A 1003 -20.78 -26.23 -21.98
CA ILE A 1003 -20.13 -25.43 -23.02
C ILE A 1003 -21.21 -24.91 -23.97
N TYR A 1004 -21.37 -23.59 -24.00
CA TYR A 1004 -22.46 -22.92 -24.69
C TYR A 1004 -21.96 -22.03 -25.82
N ASN A 1005 -22.54 -22.17 -27.00
CA ASN A 1005 -22.22 -21.43 -28.21
C ASN A 1005 -23.25 -20.32 -28.47
N LEU A 1006 -22.80 -19.10 -28.77
CA LEU A 1006 -23.67 -17.95 -29.01
C LEU A 1006 -24.13 -17.92 -30.48
N GLN A 1007 -25.39 -18.28 -30.72
CA GLN A 1007 -25.98 -18.38 -32.07
C GLN A 1007 -27.05 -17.31 -32.29
N LEU A 1008 -27.37 -17.04 -33.56
CA LEU A 1008 -28.60 -16.32 -33.92
C LEU A 1008 -29.84 -17.14 -33.49
N ASP A 1009 -30.93 -16.48 -33.12
CA ASP A 1009 -32.19 -17.18 -32.85
C ASP A 1009 -32.91 -17.54 -34.17
N PRO A 1010 -33.16 -18.84 -34.48
CA PRO A 1010 -33.90 -19.25 -35.67
C PRO A 1010 -35.32 -18.66 -35.77
N LYS A 1011 -35.90 -18.15 -34.67
CA LYS A 1011 -37.21 -17.49 -34.67
C LYS A 1011 -37.15 -15.99 -34.95
N ASP A 1012 -36.01 -15.35 -34.73
CA ASP A 1012 -35.81 -13.91 -34.93
C ASP A 1012 -34.30 -13.61 -35.10
N PRO A 1013 -33.76 -13.60 -36.34
CA PRO A 1013 -32.32 -13.48 -36.59
C PRO A 1013 -31.63 -12.20 -36.08
N ARG A 1014 -32.39 -11.22 -35.57
CA ARG A 1014 -31.84 -10.05 -34.87
C ARG A 1014 -31.36 -10.41 -33.46
N LYS A 1015 -32.04 -11.36 -32.81
CA LYS A 1015 -31.77 -11.86 -31.46
C LYS A 1015 -30.72 -12.96 -31.47
N LYS A 1016 -30.06 -13.15 -30.32
CA LYS A 1016 -29.06 -14.19 -30.08
C LYS A 1016 -29.46 -15.05 -28.90
N LYS A 1017 -29.06 -16.32 -28.92
CA LYS A 1017 -29.26 -17.29 -27.84
C LYS A 1017 -28.00 -18.12 -27.63
N PHE A 1018 -27.78 -18.55 -26.39
CA PHE A 1018 -26.79 -19.59 -26.10
C PHE A 1018 -27.41 -20.97 -26.37
N VAL A 1019 -26.68 -21.83 -27.05
CA VAL A 1019 -27.04 -23.23 -27.34
C VAL A 1019 -25.94 -24.12 -26.76
N GLN A 1020 -26.30 -25.14 -26.00
CA GLN A 1020 -25.31 -26.06 -25.45
C GLN A 1020 -24.71 -26.91 -26.58
N ALA A 1021 -23.40 -26.81 -26.77
CA ALA A 1021 -22.64 -27.56 -27.77
C ALA A 1021 -21.79 -28.68 -27.16
N GLY A 1022 -21.67 -28.73 -25.83
CA GLY A 1022 -21.03 -29.81 -25.10
C GLY A 1022 -21.14 -29.71 -23.58
N LYS A 1023 -20.49 -30.66 -22.91
CA LYS A 1023 -20.31 -30.75 -21.47
C LYS A 1023 -18.89 -31.25 -21.17
N TYR A 1024 -18.25 -30.72 -20.14
CA TYR A 1024 -17.05 -31.30 -19.54
C TYR A 1024 -17.42 -31.94 -18.20
N SER A 1025 -17.31 -33.27 -18.11
CA SER A 1025 -17.46 -34.02 -16.87
C SER A 1025 -16.17 -33.92 -16.06
N VAL A 1026 -16.23 -33.29 -14.90
CA VAL A 1026 -15.06 -33.04 -14.05
C VAL A 1026 -14.61 -34.33 -13.35
N ARG A 1027 -15.57 -35.18 -12.96
CA ARG A 1027 -15.28 -36.48 -12.34
C ARG A 1027 -14.64 -37.47 -13.33
N GLU A 1028 -15.06 -37.46 -14.59
CA GLU A 1028 -14.43 -38.27 -15.66
C GLU A 1028 -13.22 -37.58 -16.32
N SER A 1029 -12.98 -36.29 -16.04
CA SER A 1029 -12.00 -35.43 -16.75
C SER A 1029 -12.15 -35.46 -18.28
N LYS A 1030 -13.40 -35.45 -18.76
CA LYS A 1030 -13.77 -35.83 -20.13
C LYS A 1030 -14.66 -34.78 -20.79
N LEU A 1031 -14.26 -34.34 -21.99
CA LEU A 1031 -15.04 -33.46 -22.86
C LEU A 1031 -15.95 -34.24 -23.80
N GLU A 1032 -17.26 -34.07 -23.62
CA GLU A 1032 -18.30 -34.49 -24.56
C GLU A 1032 -18.81 -33.26 -25.34
N TYR A 1033 -18.26 -33.04 -26.52
CA TYR A 1033 -18.56 -31.87 -27.36
C TYR A 1033 -18.86 -32.29 -28.80
N ASN A 1034 -19.83 -31.61 -29.42
CA ASN A 1034 -20.27 -31.92 -30.78
C ASN A 1034 -20.01 -30.72 -31.70
N ASN A 1035 -19.00 -30.86 -32.56
CA ASN A 1035 -18.60 -29.86 -33.55
C ASN A 1035 -19.72 -29.53 -34.56
N LEU A 1036 -20.77 -30.36 -34.69
CA LEU A 1036 -21.96 -30.09 -35.53
C LEU A 1036 -23.03 -29.24 -34.81
N THR A 1037 -22.96 -29.14 -33.48
CA THR A 1037 -23.89 -28.32 -32.67
C THR A 1037 -23.37 -26.91 -32.46
N ALA A 1038 -22.05 -26.72 -32.42
CA ALA A 1038 -21.43 -25.41 -32.46
C ALA A 1038 -21.50 -24.79 -33.87
N LYS A 1039 -21.86 -23.50 -33.93
CA LYS A 1039 -21.83 -22.68 -35.14
C LYS A 1039 -20.88 -21.52 -34.92
N PHE A 1040 -20.03 -21.26 -35.91
CA PHE A 1040 -19.08 -20.15 -35.90
C PHE A 1040 -19.34 -19.27 -37.11
N TYR A 1041 -19.00 -17.98 -37.01
CA TYR A 1041 -19.38 -16.98 -38.00
C TYR A 1041 -18.18 -16.10 -38.39
N ASP A 1042 -18.24 -15.52 -39.59
CA ASP A 1042 -17.33 -14.45 -39.99
C ASP A 1042 -17.90 -13.05 -39.69
N GLY A 1043 -17.11 -12.00 -39.97
CA GLY A 1043 -17.56 -10.60 -39.80
C GLY A 1043 -18.74 -10.19 -40.68
N LEU A 1044 -19.13 -11.00 -41.67
CA LEU A 1044 -20.34 -10.84 -42.48
C LEU A 1044 -21.51 -11.71 -41.96
N LYS A 1045 -21.35 -12.33 -40.79
CA LYS A 1045 -22.31 -13.22 -40.11
C LYS A 1045 -22.67 -14.47 -40.92
N ARG A 1046 -21.79 -14.90 -41.84
CA ARG A 1046 -21.92 -16.16 -42.58
C ARG A 1046 -21.36 -17.30 -41.75
N GLU A 1047 -21.99 -18.46 -41.79
CA GLU A 1047 -21.53 -19.65 -41.04
C GLU A 1047 -20.24 -20.22 -41.68
N VAL A 1048 -19.20 -20.44 -40.87
CA VAL A 1048 -17.85 -20.83 -41.32
C VAL A 1048 -17.21 -21.87 -40.40
N LYS A 1049 -16.23 -22.60 -40.90
CA LYS A 1049 -15.34 -23.45 -40.07
C LYS A 1049 -14.15 -22.63 -39.59
N VAL A 1050 -13.93 -22.57 -38.27
CA VAL A 1050 -12.78 -21.86 -37.68
C VAL A 1050 -11.50 -22.66 -37.91
N VAL A 1051 -10.65 -22.16 -38.79
CA VAL A 1051 -9.27 -22.62 -38.97
C VAL A 1051 -8.37 -21.67 -38.18
N SER A 1052 -7.55 -22.22 -37.28
CA SER A 1052 -6.65 -21.45 -36.41
C SER A 1052 -5.36 -22.25 -36.26
N GLN A 1053 -4.43 -22.04 -37.19
CA GLN A 1053 -3.22 -22.86 -37.41
C GLN A 1053 -1.95 -22.04 -37.31
N CYS A 1054 -0.84 -22.69 -37.01
CA CYS A 1054 0.48 -22.06 -37.04
C CYS A 1054 0.96 -22.02 -38.49
N ASP A 1055 1.19 -20.84 -39.04
CA ASP A 1055 2.09 -20.74 -40.19
C ASP A 1055 3.51 -21.10 -39.71
N VAL A 1056 4.21 -21.89 -40.51
CA VAL A 1056 5.59 -22.32 -40.20
C VAL A 1056 6.52 -21.11 -40.35
N CYS A 1057 7.46 -20.95 -39.41
CA CYS A 1057 8.51 -19.94 -39.52
C CYS A 1057 9.28 -20.11 -40.84
N PRO A 1058 9.50 -19.04 -41.64
CA PRO A 1058 10.31 -19.13 -42.86
C PRO A 1058 11.74 -19.63 -42.62
N ASP A 1059 12.28 -19.36 -41.42
CA ASP A 1059 13.68 -19.57 -41.05
C ASP A 1059 13.88 -20.68 -40.01
N CYS A 1060 13.35 -21.88 -40.27
CA CYS A 1060 13.76 -23.10 -39.59
C CYS A 1060 14.45 -24.06 -40.59
N PRO A 1061 15.61 -24.66 -40.26
CA PRO A 1061 16.21 -25.71 -41.07
C PRO A 1061 15.25 -26.90 -41.26
N LYS A 1062 15.30 -27.52 -42.44
CA LYS A 1062 14.54 -28.75 -42.72
C LYS A 1062 15.28 -29.94 -42.12
N ASP A 1063 14.70 -30.58 -41.12
CA ASP A 1063 14.96 -31.99 -40.85
C ASP A 1063 14.10 -32.86 -41.77
N GLU A 1064 14.72 -33.82 -42.44
CA GLU A 1064 14.05 -34.77 -43.32
C GLU A 1064 13.68 -36.06 -42.55
N THR A 1065 12.56 -36.67 -42.94
CA THR A 1065 12.00 -37.93 -42.38
C THR A 1065 11.50 -37.83 -40.93
N SER A 1066 10.44 -38.51 -40.51
CA SER A 1066 9.75 -39.67 -41.09
C SER A 1066 8.23 -39.65 -40.90
N GLU A 1067 7.47 -40.11 -41.88
CA GLU A 1067 6.06 -40.47 -41.70
C GLU A 1067 5.94 -41.83 -40.96
N ASN A 1068 5.17 -41.86 -39.86
CA ASN A 1068 4.19 -42.91 -39.49
C ASN A 1068 3.92 -42.96 -37.96
N SER A 1069 2.75 -42.47 -37.54
CA SER A 1069 1.84 -43.18 -36.60
C SER A 1069 0.67 -42.27 -36.19
N GLN A 1070 -0.53 -42.51 -36.74
CA GLN A 1070 -1.76 -42.16 -36.03
C GLN A 1070 -2.18 -43.34 -35.13
N GLN A 1071 -3.17 -43.10 -34.26
CA GLN A 1071 -3.78 -44.09 -33.35
C GLN A 1071 -2.88 -44.61 -32.22
N ASN A 1072 -2.92 -43.94 -31.06
CA ASN A 1072 -3.79 -44.37 -29.96
C ASN A 1072 -3.76 -43.38 -28.79
N LEU A 1073 -4.91 -42.76 -28.49
CA LEU A 1073 -5.12 -42.03 -27.24
C LEU A 1073 -5.97 -42.90 -26.30
N LEU A 1074 -5.38 -43.33 -25.19
CA LEU A 1074 -6.09 -43.96 -24.08
C LEU A 1074 -5.66 -43.26 -22.78
N PHE A 1075 -6.53 -42.37 -22.28
CA PHE A 1075 -6.38 -41.83 -20.93
C PHE A 1075 -6.92 -42.86 -19.93
N GLY A 1076 -6.00 -43.55 -19.24
CA GLY A 1076 -6.28 -44.50 -18.16
C GLY A 1076 -5.75 -44.01 -16.82
N THR A 1077 -6.39 -44.43 -15.73
CA THR A 1077 -6.11 -43.94 -14.38
C THR A 1077 -4.97 -44.67 -13.67
N SER A 1078 -4.09 -43.89 -13.02
CA SER A 1078 -3.33 -44.21 -11.78
C SER A 1078 -2.43 -45.47 -11.71
N ASN A 1079 -1.12 -45.21 -11.50
CA ASN A 1079 -0.18 -45.89 -10.57
C ASN A 1079 1.08 -46.57 -11.13
N HIS A 1080 2.20 -46.25 -10.44
CA HIS A 1080 3.53 -46.88 -10.32
C HIS A 1080 4.51 -47.04 -11.52
N GLU A 1081 5.61 -46.28 -11.39
CA GLU A 1081 7.03 -46.55 -11.72
C GLU A 1081 7.53 -46.86 -13.16
N PRO A 1082 8.55 -46.10 -13.65
CA PRO A 1082 9.39 -46.45 -14.79
C PRO A 1082 10.77 -47.03 -14.37
N LEU A 1083 10.82 -48.27 -13.89
CA LEU A 1083 12.04 -48.88 -13.36
C LEU A 1083 12.82 -49.72 -14.39
N GLN A 1084 13.78 -49.13 -15.12
CA GLN A 1084 14.94 -49.90 -15.65
C GLN A 1084 16.17 -49.10 -16.14
N LYS A 1085 16.06 -47.80 -16.42
CA LYS A 1085 17.25 -46.96 -16.77
C LYS A 1085 17.73 -46.04 -15.64
N GLY A 1086 16.86 -45.67 -14.69
CA GLY A 1086 17.28 -44.94 -13.48
C GLY A 1086 18.01 -45.80 -12.45
N LEU A 1087 17.70 -47.11 -12.39
CA LEU A 1087 18.12 -48.01 -11.30
C LEU A 1087 19.65 -48.11 -11.13
N LEU A 1088 20.42 -48.09 -12.22
CA LEU A 1088 21.88 -48.15 -12.14
C LEU A 1088 22.47 -46.86 -11.56
N ALA A 1089 21.93 -45.70 -11.95
CA ALA A 1089 22.35 -44.40 -11.44
C ALA A 1089 21.94 -44.22 -9.96
N THR A 1090 20.73 -44.64 -9.58
CA THR A 1090 20.30 -44.56 -8.18
C THR A 1090 21.04 -45.55 -7.28
N LEU A 1091 21.39 -46.76 -7.75
CA LEU A 1091 22.25 -47.69 -7.01
C LEU A 1091 23.67 -47.13 -6.79
N VAL A 1092 24.28 -46.50 -7.81
CA VAL A 1092 25.58 -45.84 -7.66
C VAL A 1092 25.51 -44.67 -6.69
N MET A 1093 24.48 -43.82 -6.79
CA MET A 1093 24.25 -42.73 -5.82
C MET A 1093 24.04 -43.26 -4.39
N PHE A 1094 23.28 -44.34 -4.21
CA PHE A 1094 23.08 -44.97 -2.90
C PHE A 1094 24.39 -45.55 -2.33
N LEU A 1095 25.22 -46.19 -3.16
CA LEU A 1095 26.53 -46.72 -2.75
C LEU A 1095 27.47 -45.59 -2.33
N VAL A 1096 27.51 -44.47 -3.07
CA VAL A 1096 28.31 -43.29 -2.71
C VAL A 1096 27.82 -42.66 -1.41
N MET A 1097 26.51 -42.44 -1.27
CA MET A 1097 25.91 -41.89 -0.03
C MET A 1097 26.13 -42.82 1.17
N PHE A 1098 26.05 -44.13 0.99
CA PHE A 1098 26.31 -45.11 2.05
C PHE A 1098 27.79 -45.16 2.45
N LEU A 1099 28.71 -45.02 1.50
CA LEU A 1099 30.15 -44.88 1.79
C LEU A 1099 30.46 -43.58 2.56
N ILE A 1100 29.84 -42.45 2.17
CA ILE A 1100 29.97 -41.19 2.89
C ILE A 1100 29.41 -41.31 4.32
N ALA A 1101 28.23 -41.91 4.48
CA ALA A 1101 27.62 -42.15 5.80
C ALA A 1101 28.49 -43.07 6.68
N MET A 1102 29.10 -44.11 6.11
CA MET A 1102 30.06 -44.99 6.81
C MET A 1102 31.33 -44.24 7.22
N LEU A 1103 31.88 -43.37 6.37
CA LEU A 1103 33.05 -42.54 6.70
C LEU A 1103 32.73 -41.51 7.80
N LEU A 1104 31.56 -40.88 7.75
CA LEU A 1104 31.08 -39.97 8.81
C LEU A 1104 30.84 -40.72 10.13
N ALA A 1105 30.25 -41.92 10.09
CA ALA A 1105 30.07 -42.76 11.28
C ALA A 1105 31.41 -43.19 11.90
N VAL A 1106 32.40 -43.58 11.07
CA VAL A 1106 33.77 -43.89 11.54
C VAL A 1106 34.44 -42.64 12.12
N SER A 1107 34.27 -41.48 11.48
CA SER A 1107 34.78 -40.19 12.00
C SER A 1107 34.18 -39.85 13.37
N LEU A 1108 32.86 -39.98 13.53
CA LEU A 1108 32.14 -39.80 14.80
C LEU A 1108 32.57 -40.80 15.88
N ILE A 1109 32.85 -42.05 15.51
CA ILE A 1109 33.42 -43.04 16.44
C ILE A 1109 34.84 -42.64 16.87
N ILE A 1110 35.64 -42.08 15.96
CA ILE A 1110 37.00 -41.61 16.26
C ILE A 1110 36.99 -40.35 17.14
N THR A 1111 36.13 -39.36 16.88
CA THR A 1111 36.00 -38.18 17.75
C THR A 1111 35.48 -38.57 19.13
N LYS A 1112 34.40 -39.36 19.22
CA LYS A 1112 33.85 -39.80 20.52
C LYS A 1112 34.83 -40.66 21.32
N LYS A 1113 35.70 -41.43 20.64
CA LYS A 1113 36.81 -42.18 21.28
C LYS A 1113 38.00 -41.29 21.69
N ARG A 1114 38.23 -40.16 21.00
CA ARG A 1114 39.19 -39.11 21.42
C ARG A 1114 38.66 -38.30 22.62
N GLU A 1115 37.37 -37.97 22.64
CA GLU A 1115 36.73 -37.27 23.76
C GLU A 1115 36.76 -38.11 25.03
N LYS A 1116 36.31 -39.37 24.98
CA LYS A 1116 36.36 -40.27 26.14
C LYS A 1116 37.79 -40.52 26.66
N ARG A 1117 38.82 -40.32 25.82
CA ARG A 1117 40.21 -40.33 26.24
C ARG A 1117 40.59 -39.05 27.00
N LYS A 1118 40.26 -37.86 26.47
CA LYS A 1118 40.43 -36.56 27.16
C LYS A 1118 39.65 -36.50 28.49
N GLU A 1119 38.48 -37.12 28.54
CA GLU A 1119 37.64 -37.20 29.74
C GLU A 1119 38.28 -38.06 30.83
N ASN A 1120 38.80 -39.24 30.48
CA ASN A 1120 39.59 -40.07 31.41
C ASN A 1120 40.86 -39.36 31.90
N GLU A 1121 41.55 -38.61 31.02
CA GLU A 1121 42.74 -37.81 31.36
C GLU A 1121 42.37 -36.66 32.32
N ARG A 1122 41.21 -36.00 32.14
CA ARG A 1122 40.66 -35.01 33.08
C ARG A 1122 40.25 -35.63 34.42
N ALA A 1123 39.62 -36.80 34.43
CA ALA A 1123 39.24 -37.50 35.66
C ALA A 1123 40.47 -37.93 36.50
N ALA A 1124 41.56 -38.32 35.84
CA ALA A 1124 42.84 -38.61 36.49
C ALA A 1124 43.49 -37.35 37.10
N ALA A 1125 43.36 -36.18 36.44
CA ALA A 1125 43.82 -34.90 36.98
C ALA A 1125 42.97 -34.43 38.17
N ALA A 1126 41.63 -34.55 38.09
CA ALA A 1126 40.71 -34.12 39.14
C ALA A 1126 40.92 -34.88 40.46
N ARG A 1127 41.19 -36.19 40.42
CA ARG A 1127 41.49 -36.97 41.63
C ARG A 1127 42.72 -36.47 42.38
N LYS A 1128 43.75 -35.97 41.68
CA LYS A 1128 44.96 -35.39 42.32
C LYS A 1128 44.73 -34.06 43.03
N LEU A 1129 43.56 -33.43 42.86
CA LEU A 1129 43.21 -32.14 43.49
C LEU A 1129 42.29 -32.30 44.71
N TYR A 1130 41.73 -33.49 44.96
CA TYR A 1130 40.75 -33.71 46.03
C TYR A 1130 41.35 -34.23 47.34
N ASP A 1131 42.60 -34.70 47.33
CA ASP A 1131 43.25 -35.35 48.49
C ASP A 1131 43.77 -34.37 49.58
N ASN A 1132 43.74 -33.05 49.36
CA ASN A 1132 44.46 -32.06 50.20
C ASN A 1132 43.56 -30.99 50.89
N GLY A 1133 42.38 -31.38 51.37
CA GLY A 1133 41.60 -30.67 52.40
C GLY A 1133 40.86 -29.36 51.99
N GLY A 1134 39.91 -28.85 52.78
CA GLY A 1134 39.20 -29.47 53.91
C GLY A 1134 38.79 -28.49 55.03
N VAL A 1135 37.51 -28.56 55.46
CA VAL A 1135 36.95 -27.97 56.71
C VAL A 1135 36.78 -26.41 56.65
N GLU A 1136 35.76 -25.73 57.21
CA GLU A 1136 34.67 -26.07 58.18
C GLU A 1136 33.27 -25.49 57.81
N TYR A 1137 32.31 -25.52 58.74
CA TYR A 1137 30.85 -25.35 58.58
C TYR A 1137 30.24 -24.25 59.48
N SER A 1138 29.23 -23.51 58.97
CA SER A 1138 27.95 -23.15 59.65
C SER A 1138 27.18 -22.15 58.75
N ASP A 1139 26.00 -22.40 58.17
CA ASP A 1139 24.70 -22.92 58.64
C ASP A 1139 23.73 -21.81 59.15
N VAL A 1140 22.55 -21.69 58.51
CA VAL A 1140 21.21 -21.50 59.13
C VAL A 1140 20.11 -21.33 58.04
N SER A 1141 19.03 -22.11 58.16
CA SER A 1141 17.72 -22.04 57.45
C SER A 1141 17.72 -22.09 55.91
N ARG A 1142 17.37 -23.24 55.29
CA ARG A 1142 15.99 -23.77 55.01
C ARG A 1142 15.27 -23.06 53.84
N HIS A 1143 14.48 -23.70 52.97
CA HIS A 1143 14.26 -25.09 52.49
C HIS A 1143 13.18 -24.98 51.36
N ASP A 1144 12.84 -25.90 50.45
CA ASP A 1144 13.37 -27.10 49.74
C ASP A 1144 12.24 -27.44 48.70
N GLU A 1145 12.34 -28.16 47.58
CA GLU A 1145 13.37 -28.93 46.83
C GLU A 1145 13.38 -28.46 45.34
N ASN A 1146 14.41 -28.67 44.51
CA ASN A 1146 14.81 -29.87 43.73
C ASN A 1146 13.68 -30.52 42.89
N VAL A 1147 13.87 -30.99 41.64
CA VAL A 1147 15.01 -31.76 41.07
C VAL A 1147 15.25 -31.44 39.58
N TYR A 1148 16.53 -31.20 39.21
CA TYR A 1148 17.30 -31.54 37.97
C TYR A 1148 16.61 -31.83 36.59
N ASN A 1149 17.20 -31.57 35.41
CA ASN A 1149 18.59 -31.16 35.04
C ASN A 1149 18.71 -30.43 33.67
N ASN A 1150 19.92 -29.93 33.38
CA ASN A 1150 20.43 -29.38 32.10
C ASN A 1150 20.64 -30.51 31.02
N ILE A 1151 21.06 -30.32 29.75
CA ILE A 1151 22.18 -29.53 29.18
C ILE A 1151 21.92 -29.03 27.74
N SER A 1152 22.58 -27.91 27.43
CA SER A 1152 22.58 -26.97 26.29
C SER A 1152 23.32 -27.34 24.98
N ILE A 1153 23.18 -26.43 23.98
CA ILE A 1153 24.19 -25.88 23.03
C ILE A 1153 24.29 -26.42 21.57
N ASP A 1154 24.27 -25.43 20.64
CA ASP A 1154 24.81 -25.23 19.26
C ASP A 1154 25.00 -26.37 18.22
N GLY A 1155 25.03 -25.98 16.93
CA GLY A 1155 25.73 -26.76 15.88
C GLY A 1155 25.24 -26.55 14.44
N SER A 1156 25.87 -25.66 13.70
CA SER A 1156 25.58 -25.17 12.34
C SER A 1156 25.95 -26.08 11.14
N ASP A 1157 25.54 -25.63 9.94
CA ASP A 1157 26.21 -25.71 8.62
C ASP A 1157 25.96 -26.86 7.60
N GLY A 1158 25.99 -26.42 6.32
CA GLY A 1158 26.24 -27.23 5.11
C GLY A 1158 25.02 -27.57 4.22
N SER A 1159 24.95 -27.38 2.90
CA SER A 1159 25.43 -26.40 1.88
C SER A 1159 25.49 -27.10 0.49
N GLU A 1160 25.69 -26.33 -0.59
CA GLU A 1160 26.02 -26.76 -1.99
C GLU A 1160 24.92 -27.43 -2.88
N SER A 1161 24.99 -27.41 -4.23
CA SER A 1161 25.39 -26.41 -5.27
C SER A 1161 25.19 -26.98 -6.71
N PHE A 1162 25.26 -26.16 -7.79
CA PHE A 1162 26.02 -26.35 -9.08
C PHE A 1162 25.50 -25.62 -10.36
N HIS A 1163 26.43 -25.41 -11.31
CA HIS A 1163 26.42 -24.62 -12.58
C HIS A 1163 25.49 -25.13 -13.72
N GLY A 1164 25.41 -24.57 -14.96
CA GLY A 1164 26.20 -23.59 -15.76
C GLY A 1164 25.63 -23.41 -17.19
N GLN A 1165 26.28 -22.87 -18.25
CA GLN A 1165 27.59 -22.20 -18.45
C GLN A 1165 27.71 -21.60 -19.91
N TYR A 1166 28.21 -20.36 -20.10
CA TYR A 1166 28.71 -19.75 -21.38
C TYR A 1166 27.74 -19.66 -22.60
N ILE A 1167 28.03 -19.11 -23.81
CA ILE A 1167 29.25 -18.59 -24.50
C ILE A 1167 28.97 -17.33 -25.38
N HIS A 1168 29.96 -16.84 -26.16
CA HIS A 1168 29.95 -15.69 -27.12
C HIS A 1168 30.10 -16.17 -28.60
N PRO A 1169 29.90 -15.37 -29.70
CA PRO A 1169 30.94 -14.41 -30.17
C PRO A 1169 30.57 -13.18 -31.07
N GLN A 1170 31.36 -12.12 -30.93
CA GLN A 1170 32.02 -11.23 -31.93
C GLN A 1170 31.38 -10.66 -33.24
N GLN A 1171 31.43 -9.30 -33.32
CA GLN A 1171 31.96 -8.41 -34.38
C GLN A 1171 31.50 -8.44 -35.86
N ILE A 1172 31.20 -7.24 -36.40
CA ILE A 1172 31.92 -6.58 -37.52
C ILE A 1172 31.60 -5.05 -37.51
N ASN A 1173 32.42 -4.21 -38.15
CA ASN A 1173 32.38 -2.73 -38.09
C ASN A 1173 31.92 -2.09 -39.45
N PRO A 1174 31.98 -0.77 -39.75
CA PRO A 1174 30.84 -0.05 -40.33
C PRO A 1174 31.13 0.61 -41.71
N GLN A 1175 30.16 1.32 -42.31
CA GLN A 1175 30.40 2.65 -42.92
C GLN A 1175 29.15 3.39 -43.47
N LEU A 1176 29.23 4.73 -43.48
CA LEU A 1176 28.47 5.71 -44.32
C LEU A 1176 26.94 5.81 -44.04
N GLN A 1177 26.24 6.94 -44.23
CA GLN A 1177 26.61 8.31 -44.66
C GLN A 1177 25.62 9.35 -44.10
N GLN A 1178 25.97 10.65 -44.11
CA GLN A 1178 25.02 11.76 -43.84
C GLN A 1178 24.09 12.03 -45.06
N PRO A 1179 23.00 12.80 -44.88
CA PRO A 1179 23.09 14.19 -45.37
C PRO A 1179 22.47 15.28 -44.45
N GLN A 1180 22.69 16.54 -44.86
CA GLN A 1180 22.36 17.82 -44.23
C GLN A 1180 20.90 18.30 -44.49
N PRO A 1181 20.41 19.40 -43.87
CA PRO A 1181 18.97 19.71 -43.74
C PRO A 1181 18.38 20.62 -44.85
N GLY A 1182 17.07 20.86 -44.80
CA GLY A 1182 16.37 21.88 -45.61
C GLY A 1182 15.12 22.46 -44.91
N PRO A 1183 14.60 23.66 -45.29
CA PRO A 1183 13.74 24.46 -44.41
C PRO A 1183 12.41 24.99 -45.04
N SER A 1184 11.71 25.85 -44.27
CA SER A 1184 10.87 27.01 -44.70
C SER A 1184 9.33 26.88 -44.84
N HIS A 1185 8.69 28.05 -44.61
CA HIS A 1185 7.29 28.48 -44.84
C HIS A 1185 6.15 27.88 -43.97
N GLY A 1186 5.17 28.66 -43.48
CA GLY A 1186 5.10 30.14 -43.35
C GLY A 1186 3.68 30.76 -43.28
N ARG A 1187 3.55 31.91 -42.57
CA ARG A 1187 2.35 32.80 -42.41
C ARG A 1187 1.15 32.19 -41.65
N SER A 1188 0.21 32.97 -41.08
CA SER A 1188 -0.05 34.44 -41.06
C SER A 1188 -0.29 34.93 -39.62
N GLU A 1189 0.23 36.07 -39.15
CA GLU A 1189 -0.34 37.45 -39.23
C GLU A 1189 -1.77 37.58 -38.62
N GLY A 1190 -2.10 38.61 -37.82
CA GLY A 1190 -1.42 39.91 -37.62
C GLY A 1190 -1.62 40.63 -36.27
N ALA A 1191 -1.39 41.96 -36.28
CA ALA A 1191 -1.18 42.87 -35.14
C ALA A 1191 -2.50 43.50 -34.59
N HIS A 1192 -2.59 44.36 -33.55
CA HIS A 1192 -1.72 45.44 -33.03
C HIS A 1192 -1.82 45.56 -31.48
N VAL A 1193 -0.73 45.72 -30.71
CA VAL A 1193 -0.01 46.98 -30.36
C VAL A 1193 -0.84 48.02 -29.59
N TYR A 1194 -0.55 48.20 -28.29
CA TYR A 1194 -0.27 49.50 -27.65
C TYR A 1194 0.47 49.32 -26.30
N THR A 1195 1.18 50.37 -25.88
CA THR A 1195 2.10 50.48 -24.71
C THR A 1195 1.97 51.89 -24.10
N PRO A 1196 2.56 52.26 -22.94
CA PRO A 1196 3.10 51.51 -21.80
C PRO A 1196 2.49 52.01 -20.45
N SER A 1197 3.22 51.82 -19.33
CA SER A 1197 2.97 52.31 -17.95
C SER A 1197 1.80 51.64 -17.20
N HIS A 1198 1.85 51.51 -15.87
CA HIS A 1198 2.78 52.14 -14.92
C HIS A 1198 3.43 51.15 -13.94
#